data_AF-A0A182NU63-F1
#
_entry.id   AF-A0A182NU63-F1
#
_cell.length_a   1.000
_cell.length_b   1.000
_cell.length_c   1.000
_cell.angle_alpha   90.00
_cell.angle_beta   90.00
_cell.angle_gamma   90.00
#
_symmetry.space_group_name_H-M   'P 1'
#
loop_
_entity.id
_entity.type
_entity.pdbx_description
1 polymer ?
#
loop_
_entity_poly.entity_id
_entity_poly.type
_entity_poly.pdbx_seq_one_letter_code
_entity_poly.pdbx_strand_id
1 'polypeptide(L)'
;MNYLNNLNVFKRRRNTSSTGDSSSAVSSPATPAIDAAGCSGAPAGNGSGTPQRRKKKSKNGRKRTISVVPISEVTEASLELWRTLPPKIRHDPSMVSFQQVELEHARLHGDCHEDSFPEIQGLEEDGAEEDDDEEEEEEDEEYENEFITINVTNEEGQNKEIGHVKEKKEIPKPHVHHLAGHYIGNITPPKHDDINDTGQNNLDEDHPFRKYSKIICLFITWLLIMSFMVVKDEKLVEPKHLSISPGKTKAYILPHLPQSTRIKVTLEGTFLSEPYSNITEHYLEVYLQMLSSTLETNATDLFSASSAKNISEPWYIPIVHPYLFDSAPIVKEQRLFDIIDSNYEQLHQTNGGLVRLMIRSNIQASMPIAIRYDQSPVNRDVGVIYAAFVLIFLYVLIIWEIVHRTFAAVIASTLAISILAALNDRPTMEDIIGWIDVETILLLFSMMILVAILAETGIFDFLSVYIYKITNGKIWSLIHCLCLCTVLISSFLDNVTTVLLMAPITIRLCEVMDMNPVPILMAITVHANIGGTTTPVGDPPNIIITSNQYILKHGVTFLTFTAHMLVGVIIVVITTNIHLRIIYKNINHLRMHEPKELKELRRNIKVWERAAGKIPPYSKDANIVRETLMKKVKLLRHQYKKKMTKGTVPEDIYRSTLEELQREHPIKNRPLLIKSGVVCVFIVSLFFLESIPELRRLSSGWAALLGVVLLLIISDKNDMDAVLSRVEWPTLLFFAAMFTLMEAVERMGLIDWIGHATETIILSVSEDLRLAVAIIIILWISALTSAFVDSIPVTAMMVKIVVALSEKAYLGLPLQPMVWALAFGPCLGGNGTLVGASANVICAGIAEQHGYRFSFMDYFKLGFPIMLVSVFVTTGYLIMAHVVFAWH
;
A
#
# COMPACT_ATOMS: atom_id res chain seq x y z
N MET A 1 2.10 -53.99 -9.22
CA MET A 1 2.67 -55.24 -9.75
C MET A 1 2.52 -55.21 -11.27
N ASN A 2 3.66 -55.20 -11.97
CA ASN A 2 3.85 -55.49 -13.40
C ASN A 2 3.09 -54.68 -14.46
N TYR A 3 3.65 -53.51 -14.79
CA TYR A 3 4.07 -53.24 -16.17
C TYR A 3 5.53 -52.77 -16.12
N LEU A 4 6.41 -53.72 -16.41
CA LEU A 4 7.86 -53.64 -16.34
C LEU A 4 8.42 -53.07 -17.64
N ASN A 5 9.57 -52.42 -17.48
CA ASN A 5 10.75 -52.54 -18.33
C ASN A 5 10.65 -52.07 -19.79
N ASN A 6 11.16 -50.85 -20.03
CA ASN A 6 12.17 -50.48 -21.04
C ASN A 6 12.12 -48.94 -21.12
N LEU A 7 13.15 -48.14 -20.85
CA LEU A 7 14.57 -48.27 -21.13
C LEU A 7 15.40 -47.59 -20.04
N ASN A 8 16.52 -48.23 -19.70
CA ASN A 8 17.57 -47.73 -18.82
C ASN A 8 18.91 -47.93 -19.56
N VAL A 9 19.57 -46.84 -19.99
CA VAL A 9 20.96 -46.84 -20.49
C VAL A 9 21.48 -45.42 -20.21
N PHE A 10 22.29 -45.13 -19.18
CA PHE A 10 23.69 -45.51 -19.03
C PHE A 10 24.14 -45.42 -17.57
N LYS A 11 24.98 -46.38 -17.18
CA LYS A 11 25.53 -46.69 -15.84
C LYS A 11 26.99 -46.19 -15.73
N ARG A 12 27.44 -45.84 -14.51
CA ARG A 12 28.76 -46.13 -13.84
C ARG A 12 29.01 -45.07 -12.76
N ARG A 13 29.56 -45.30 -11.54
CA ARG A 13 30.24 -46.38 -10.78
C ARG A 13 30.13 -45.99 -9.28
N ARG A 14 29.50 -46.78 -8.38
CA ARG A 14 30.07 -47.67 -7.33
C ARG A 14 31.26 -47.15 -6.47
N ASN A 15 31.08 -47.03 -5.14
CA ASN A 15 31.53 -47.98 -4.09
C ASN A 15 31.25 -47.43 -2.65
N THR A 16 30.43 -48.13 -1.83
CA THR A 16 30.73 -48.85 -0.54
C THR A 16 31.04 -47.94 0.67
N SER A 17 30.49 -48.06 1.88
CA SER A 17 30.03 -49.22 2.69
C SER A 17 29.31 -48.79 4.00
N SER A 18 28.27 -49.55 4.41
CA SER A 18 27.87 -50.06 5.77
C SER A 18 27.96 -49.15 7.02
N THR A 19 27.05 -49.05 7.99
CA THR A 19 26.13 -49.97 8.73
C THR A 19 25.12 -49.11 9.54
N GLY A 20 23.81 -49.39 9.63
CA GLY A 20 23.08 -50.08 10.74
C GLY A 20 22.91 -49.19 12.00
N ASP A 21 21.79 -49.03 12.71
CA ASP A 21 20.44 -49.64 12.72
C ASP A 21 19.51 -48.80 13.64
N SER A 22 18.19 -48.85 13.37
CA SER A 22 17.00 -48.83 14.27
C SER A 22 17.01 -47.98 15.56
N SER A 23 16.06 -47.10 15.95
CA SER A 23 14.58 -47.04 15.88
C SER A 23 14.06 -46.54 17.25
N SER A 24 13.10 -45.58 17.25
CA SER A 24 11.89 -45.46 18.13
C SER A 24 12.00 -45.60 19.66
N ALA A 25 11.26 -44.94 20.55
CA ALA A 25 10.16 -43.96 20.54
C ALA A 25 9.69 -43.77 22.03
N VAL A 26 9.13 -42.58 22.37
CA VAL A 26 7.87 -42.39 23.18
C VAL A 26 7.91 -42.89 24.67
N SER A 27 7.54 -42.18 25.75
CA SER A 27 6.67 -41.02 25.99
C SER A 27 6.59 -40.62 27.49
N SER A 28 6.47 -39.31 27.76
CA SER A 28 5.47 -38.66 28.69
C SER A 28 5.59 -38.86 30.25
N PRO A 29 4.75 -38.21 31.09
CA PRO A 29 4.82 -36.79 31.49
C PRO A 29 4.56 -36.52 33.02
N ALA A 30 4.48 -35.22 33.39
CA ALA A 30 3.66 -34.59 34.45
C ALA A 30 4.20 -34.41 35.90
N THR A 31 3.97 -33.16 36.35
CA THR A 31 4.07 -32.38 37.63
C THR A 31 3.31 -32.98 38.85
N PRO A 32 3.21 -32.37 40.08
CA PRO A 32 3.54 -31.00 40.58
C PRO A 32 4.13 -30.82 42.04
N ALA A 33 4.65 -29.60 42.29
CA ALA A 33 4.52 -28.63 43.41
C ALA A 33 4.55 -28.91 44.96
N ILE A 34 5.02 -27.86 45.69
CA ILE A 34 4.74 -27.38 47.08
C ILE A 34 5.65 -27.88 48.24
N ASP A 35 6.43 -26.99 48.90
CA ASP A 35 6.13 -26.34 50.22
C ASP A 35 7.33 -25.63 50.89
N ALA A 36 7.04 -24.75 51.87
CA ALA A 36 7.93 -23.75 52.47
C ALA A 36 8.28 -23.95 53.98
N ALA A 37 9.28 -23.16 54.42
CA ALA A 37 9.51 -22.57 55.77
C ALA A 37 10.37 -23.26 56.86
N GLY A 38 11.33 -22.50 57.42
CA GLY A 38 11.48 -22.32 58.90
C GLY A 38 12.86 -22.46 59.58
N CYS A 39 13.42 -21.31 60.04
CA CYS A 39 14.24 -21.07 61.28
C CYS A 39 15.65 -21.73 61.45
N SER A 40 16.66 -21.22 62.17
CA SER A 40 17.02 -19.99 62.91
C SER A 40 18.43 -20.21 63.57
N GLY A 41 19.25 -19.16 63.79
CA GLY A 41 20.30 -19.15 64.87
C GLY A 41 21.74 -18.75 64.50
N ALA A 42 22.30 -17.76 65.20
CA ALA A 42 23.69 -17.25 65.17
C ALA A 42 24.50 -17.72 66.42
N PRO A 43 25.69 -17.19 66.82
CA PRO A 43 26.95 -16.77 66.13
C PRO A 43 28.23 -17.40 66.75
N ALA A 44 29.43 -17.25 66.15
CA ALA A 44 30.75 -17.01 66.82
C ALA A 44 31.98 -17.29 65.91
N GLY A 45 33.02 -16.42 66.02
CA GLY A 45 34.42 -16.87 66.16
C GLY A 45 35.38 -16.75 64.97
N ASN A 46 36.18 -15.67 64.97
CA ASN A 46 37.61 -15.55 64.63
C ASN A 46 38.27 -16.39 63.50
N GLY A 47 39.04 -15.67 62.66
CA GLY A 47 40.41 -16.09 62.35
C GLY A 47 40.76 -16.24 60.86
N SER A 48 41.59 -15.30 60.38
CA SER A 48 42.68 -15.50 59.40
C SER A 48 42.46 -16.38 58.17
N GLY A 49 42.45 -15.77 56.98
CA GLY A 49 42.62 -16.52 55.74
C GLY A 49 42.44 -15.67 54.49
N THR A 50 43.56 -15.24 53.91
CA THR A 50 43.76 -14.76 52.53
C THR A 50 42.69 -15.22 51.52
N PRO A 51 42.01 -14.34 50.77
CA PRO A 51 41.13 -14.76 49.70
C PRO A 51 41.91 -14.97 48.39
N GLN A 52 42.02 -16.23 47.98
CA GLN A 52 42.35 -16.65 46.62
C GLN A 52 41.33 -16.04 45.63
N ARG A 53 41.81 -15.11 44.80
CA ARG A 53 41.06 -14.60 43.63
C ARG A 53 41.09 -15.64 42.51
N ARG A 54 39.92 -16.20 42.19
CA ARG A 54 39.62 -16.97 40.98
C ARG A 54 40.09 -16.19 39.73
N LYS A 55 41.00 -16.80 38.96
CA LYS A 55 41.45 -16.34 37.63
C LYS A 55 40.27 -16.12 36.67
N LYS A 56 39.87 -14.88 36.44
CA LYS A 56 39.19 -14.48 35.19
C LYS A 56 40.28 -14.28 34.13
N LYS A 57 40.34 -15.17 33.15
CA LYS A 57 41.19 -15.02 31.95
C LYS A 57 40.78 -13.74 31.20
N SER A 58 41.53 -12.66 31.37
CA SER A 58 41.52 -11.54 30.43
C SER A 58 42.14 -12.03 29.12
N LYS A 59 41.33 -12.10 28.05
CA LYS A 59 41.83 -12.22 26.67
C LYS A 59 42.30 -10.83 26.22
N ASN A 60 43.47 -10.39 26.69
CA ASN A 60 44.21 -9.34 26.01
C ASN A 60 44.84 -9.94 24.75
N GLY A 61 44.07 -9.90 23.66
CA GLY A 61 44.60 -10.15 22.32
C GLY A 61 45.52 -9.00 21.93
N ARG A 62 46.84 -9.15 22.15
CA ARG A 62 47.86 -8.35 21.45
C ARG A 62 47.51 -8.33 19.96
N LYS A 63 47.16 -7.17 19.41
CA LYS A 63 47.08 -6.96 17.95
C LYS A 63 48.49 -7.18 17.41
N ARG A 64 48.78 -8.39 16.92
CA ARG A 64 50.00 -8.66 16.13
C ARG A 64 49.96 -7.76 14.90
N THR A 65 50.93 -6.86 14.78
CA THR A 65 51.24 -6.14 13.54
C THR A 65 51.54 -7.18 12.48
N ILE A 66 50.65 -7.32 11.50
CA ILE A 66 50.82 -8.26 10.39
C ILE A 66 51.83 -7.62 9.43
N SER A 67 53.12 -7.95 9.55
CA SER A 67 54.02 -7.73 8.42
C SER A 67 53.54 -8.64 7.29
N VAL A 68 53.40 -8.06 6.10
CA VAL A 68 52.82 -8.75 4.94
C VAL A 68 53.86 -9.65 4.24
N VAL A 69 55.15 -9.45 4.57
CA VAL A 69 56.32 -10.14 4.04
C VAL A 69 57.26 -10.54 5.19
N PRO A 70 57.83 -11.76 5.21
CA PRO A 70 58.87 -12.15 6.16
C PRO A 70 60.19 -11.43 5.86
N ILE A 71 60.94 -11.06 6.90
CA ILE A 71 62.19 -10.29 6.82
C ILE A 71 63.21 -10.93 5.85
N SER A 72 63.23 -12.26 5.76
CA SER A 72 64.12 -13.03 4.88
C SER A 72 63.88 -12.85 3.37
N GLU A 73 62.74 -12.30 2.96
CA GLU A 73 62.40 -12.09 1.55
C GLU A 73 62.69 -10.66 1.06
N VAL A 74 63.17 -9.77 1.94
CA VAL A 74 63.51 -8.39 1.59
C VAL A 74 64.96 -8.35 1.09
N THR A 75 65.14 -8.09 -0.19
CA THR A 75 66.45 -7.92 -0.86
C THR A 75 66.82 -6.44 -0.95
N GLU A 76 68.10 -6.11 -1.10
CA GLU A 76 68.59 -4.73 -1.25
C GLU A 76 67.93 -4.00 -2.45
N ALA A 77 67.75 -4.69 -3.58
CA ALA A 77 67.04 -4.16 -4.75
C ALA A 77 65.54 -3.89 -4.49
N SER A 78 64.89 -4.68 -3.63
CA SER A 78 63.50 -4.41 -3.21
C SER A 78 63.42 -3.21 -2.27
N LEU A 79 64.50 -2.92 -1.54
CA LEU A 79 64.64 -1.87 -0.57
C LEU A 79 64.89 -0.51 -1.23
N GLU A 80 65.72 -0.46 -2.28
CA GLU A 80 65.84 0.72 -3.15
C GLU A 80 64.50 1.12 -3.75
N LEU A 81 63.75 0.14 -4.23
CA LEU A 81 62.44 0.36 -4.82
C LEU A 81 61.43 0.85 -3.77
N TRP A 82 61.53 0.36 -2.53
CA TRP A 82 60.76 0.86 -1.40
C TRP A 82 61.08 2.31 -1.04
N ARG A 83 62.36 2.73 -1.11
CA ARG A 83 62.79 4.12 -0.85
C ARG A 83 62.15 5.12 -1.82
N THR A 84 61.83 4.70 -3.05
CA THR A 84 61.14 5.55 -4.05
C THR A 84 59.66 5.80 -3.73
N LEU A 85 59.08 5.11 -2.74
CA LEU A 85 57.69 5.27 -2.35
C LEU A 85 57.47 6.53 -1.49
N PRO A 86 56.28 7.17 -1.59
CA PRO A 86 55.91 8.29 -0.74
C PRO A 86 56.04 7.98 0.77
N PRO A 87 56.46 8.96 1.60
CA PRO A 87 56.68 8.76 3.05
C PRO A 87 55.44 8.21 3.77
N LYS A 88 54.23 8.68 3.42
CA LYS A 88 52.96 8.16 3.98
C LYS A 88 52.74 6.65 3.76
N ILE A 89 53.33 6.06 2.72
CA ILE A 89 53.26 4.61 2.44
C ILE A 89 54.43 3.89 3.13
N ARG A 90 55.62 4.49 3.13
CA ARG A 90 56.82 3.92 3.78
C ARG A 90 56.62 3.73 5.28
N HIS A 91 55.97 4.67 5.96
CA HIS A 91 55.75 4.62 7.41
C HIS A 91 54.49 3.83 7.84
N ASP A 92 53.74 3.21 6.90
CA ASP A 92 52.56 2.42 7.26
C ASP A 92 52.94 1.09 7.95
N PRO A 93 52.16 0.62 8.96
CA PRO A 93 52.45 -0.62 9.70
C PRO A 93 52.56 -1.90 8.85
N SER A 94 52.04 -1.90 7.62
CA SER A 94 52.17 -3.04 6.70
C SER A 94 53.55 -3.15 6.04
N MET A 95 54.36 -2.09 6.12
CA MET A 95 55.71 -2.01 5.55
C MET A 95 56.82 -2.17 6.60
N VAL A 96 56.48 -2.58 7.83
CA VAL A 96 57.42 -2.72 8.96
C VAL A 96 58.59 -3.65 8.67
N SER A 97 58.40 -4.69 7.84
CA SER A 97 59.50 -5.57 7.41
C SER A 97 60.57 -4.83 6.61
N PHE A 98 60.17 -3.87 5.76
CA PHE A 98 61.11 -3.04 5.00
C PHE A 98 61.76 -1.97 5.88
N GLN A 99 61.02 -1.41 6.84
CA GLN A 99 61.57 -0.45 7.82
C GLN A 99 62.62 -1.11 8.73
N GLN A 100 62.37 -2.32 9.21
CA GLN A 100 63.31 -3.05 10.06
C GLN A 100 64.61 -3.40 9.34
N VAL A 101 64.52 -3.87 8.09
CA VAL A 101 65.71 -4.17 7.29
C VAL A 101 66.48 -2.91 6.91
N GLU A 102 65.79 -1.78 6.65
CA GLU A 102 66.45 -0.50 6.43
C GLU A 102 67.24 -0.03 7.66
N LEU A 103 66.66 -0.23 8.85
CA LEU A 103 67.28 0.16 10.11
C LEU A 103 68.47 -0.74 10.46
N GLU A 104 68.39 -2.03 10.12
CA GLU A 104 69.54 -2.94 10.18
C GLU A 104 70.63 -2.57 9.17
N HIS A 105 70.25 -2.20 7.94
CA HIS A 105 71.18 -1.73 6.90
C HIS A 105 71.89 -0.44 7.30
N ALA A 106 71.16 0.55 7.84
CA ALA A 106 71.73 1.81 8.35
C ALA A 106 72.70 1.57 9.51
N ARG A 107 72.38 0.63 10.41
CA ARG A 107 73.27 0.23 11.52
C ARG A 107 74.55 -0.46 11.03
N LEU A 108 74.50 -1.19 9.92
CA LEU A 108 75.66 -1.90 9.35
C LEU A 108 76.55 -1.01 8.47
N HIS A 109 76.00 0.05 7.86
CA HIS A 109 76.71 0.90 6.89
C HIS A 109 77.11 2.30 7.41
N GLY A 110 76.75 2.68 8.65
CA GLY A 110 77.34 3.85 9.34
C GLY A 110 76.79 5.23 8.96
N ASP A 111 75.75 5.32 8.14
CA ASP A 111 75.03 6.58 7.86
C ASP A 111 73.90 6.78 8.88
N CYS A 112 74.21 7.43 10.00
CA CYS A 112 73.20 7.94 10.92
C CYS A 112 72.91 9.43 10.61
N HIS A 113 71.77 9.72 10.00
CA HIS A 113 71.10 11.00 10.18
C HIS A 113 70.00 10.81 11.23
N GLU A 114 70.22 11.31 12.44
CA GLU A 114 69.37 11.11 13.63
C GLU A 114 67.98 11.77 13.56
N ASP A 115 67.68 12.60 12.55
CA ASP A 115 66.48 13.47 12.58
C ASP A 115 65.24 12.96 11.81
N SER A 116 65.12 11.68 11.45
CA SER A 116 64.02 11.23 10.56
C SER A 116 63.19 10.01 10.98
N PHE A 117 63.33 9.53 12.22
CA PHE A 117 62.48 8.44 12.72
C PHE A 117 62.03 8.70 14.16
N PRO A 118 60.72 8.67 14.48
CA PRO A 118 60.28 8.73 15.86
C PRO A 118 60.76 7.47 16.60
N GLU A 119 61.38 7.65 17.76
CA GLU A 119 61.82 6.59 18.68
C GLU A 119 60.67 5.62 18.96
N ILE A 120 60.88 4.34 18.68
CA ILE A 120 60.02 3.27 19.19
C ILE A 120 60.46 3.03 20.63
N GLN A 121 59.88 3.77 21.58
CA GLN A 121 60.11 3.55 23.01
C GLN A 121 59.60 2.17 23.44
N GLY A 122 60.50 1.45 24.11
CA GLY A 122 60.19 0.22 24.84
C GLY A 122 59.31 0.49 26.05
N LEU A 123 58.42 -0.46 26.32
CA LEU A 123 57.55 -0.50 27.49
C LEU A 123 58.38 -0.78 28.76
N GLU A 124 58.41 0.18 29.69
CA GLU A 124 58.56 -0.07 31.13
C GLU A 124 57.45 0.66 31.90
N GLU A 125 57.10 0.09 33.06
CA GLU A 125 55.85 0.23 33.80
C GLU A 125 55.80 1.41 34.79
N ASP A 126 54.54 1.77 35.11
CA ASP A 126 53.99 2.38 36.34
C ASP A 126 54.07 3.90 36.58
N GLY A 127 52.88 4.48 36.85
CA GLY A 127 52.72 5.51 37.89
C GLY A 127 51.72 6.64 37.65
N ALA A 128 50.61 6.58 38.42
CA ALA A 128 49.84 7.69 39.00
C ALA A 128 48.77 8.44 38.17
N GLU A 129 47.61 8.56 38.83
CA GLU A 129 46.44 9.40 38.56
C GLU A 129 46.78 10.89 38.73
N GLU A 130 46.10 11.79 38.00
CA GLU A 130 45.21 12.85 38.54
C GLU A 130 44.84 13.87 37.43
N ASP A 131 43.67 14.47 37.64
CA ASP A 131 42.92 15.41 36.80
C ASP A 131 43.69 16.72 36.50
N ASP A 132 43.38 17.37 35.37
CA ASP A 132 42.81 18.72 35.37
C ASP A 132 42.58 19.25 33.93
N ASP A 133 41.51 20.04 33.81
CA ASP A 133 41.02 20.75 32.64
C ASP A 133 42.08 21.68 32.02
N GLU A 134 42.11 21.81 30.68
CA GLU A 134 42.49 23.07 30.04
C GLU A 134 41.97 23.17 28.59
N GLU A 135 41.57 24.39 28.26
CA GLU A 135 40.78 24.85 27.13
C GLU A 135 41.54 24.70 25.79
N GLU A 136 40.88 24.16 24.75
CA GLU A 136 41.38 24.28 23.38
C GLU A 136 40.67 25.45 22.69
N GLU A 137 41.41 26.55 22.52
CA GLU A 137 41.10 27.66 21.63
C GLU A 137 41.03 27.18 20.17
N GLU A 138 39.94 27.56 19.47
CA GLU A 138 39.80 27.36 18.03
C GLU A 138 40.73 28.34 17.28
N GLU A 139 41.88 27.84 16.80
CA GLU A 139 42.65 28.53 15.74
C GLU A 139 42.20 28.03 14.36
N ASP A 140 41.55 28.94 13.62
CA ASP A 140 41.29 28.84 12.18
C ASP A 140 42.62 28.88 11.40
N GLU A 141 43.22 27.72 11.11
CA GLU A 141 44.30 27.63 10.11
C GLU A 141 43.75 27.35 8.71
N GLU A 142 43.82 28.41 7.89
CA GLU A 142 43.59 28.45 6.46
C GLU A 142 44.60 27.54 5.72
N TYR A 143 44.18 26.33 5.34
CA TYR A 143 45.02 25.43 4.55
C TYR A 143 45.22 25.96 3.12
N GLU A 144 46.42 26.47 2.83
CA GLU A 144 46.94 26.63 1.47
C GLU A 144 46.89 25.29 0.72
N ASN A 145 46.10 25.24 -0.35
CA ASN A 145 46.09 24.12 -1.29
C ASN A 145 47.41 24.13 -2.09
N GLU A 146 48.42 23.41 -1.62
CA GLU A 146 49.63 23.16 -2.40
C GLU A 146 49.31 22.22 -3.57
N PHE A 147 49.14 22.81 -4.76
CA PHE A 147 48.99 22.08 -6.02
C PHE A 147 50.29 21.34 -6.35
N ILE A 148 50.27 20.00 -6.26
CA ILE A 148 51.34 19.18 -6.82
C ILE A 148 51.19 19.12 -8.34
N THR A 149 51.83 20.06 -9.04
CA THR A 149 52.08 19.98 -10.49
C THR A 149 53.30 19.08 -10.73
N ILE A 150 53.10 17.92 -11.34
CA ILE A 150 54.20 17.06 -11.81
C ILE A 150 54.39 17.35 -13.29
N ASN A 151 55.50 18.01 -13.64
CA ASN A 151 55.94 18.15 -15.02
C ASN A 151 56.44 16.79 -15.53
N VAL A 152 55.88 16.34 -16.65
CA VAL A 152 56.37 15.17 -17.40
C VAL A 152 57.07 15.70 -18.64
N THR A 153 58.39 15.56 -18.69
CA THR A 153 59.20 15.83 -19.88
C THR A 153 59.39 14.53 -20.67
N ASN A 154 59.01 14.52 -21.95
CA ASN A 154 59.49 13.54 -22.93
C ASN A 154 60.73 14.10 -23.65
N GLU A 155 61.57 13.22 -24.19
CA GLU A 155 62.93 13.49 -24.71
C GLU A 155 63.05 14.40 -25.96
N GLU A 156 61.98 14.99 -26.48
CA GLU A 156 62.08 15.93 -27.61
C GLU A 156 61.32 17.22 -27.28
N GLY A 157 62.06 18.24 -26.87
CA GLY A 157 61.55 19.57 -26.52
C GLY A 157 61.02 20.33 -27.73
N GLN A 158 59.75 20.14 -28.09
CA GLN A 158 59.01 21.04 -28.97
C GLN A 158 57.61 21.37 -28.45
N ASN A 159 57.37 22.67 -28.24
CA ASN A 159 56.07 23.26 -27.95
C ASN A 159 55.20 23.30 -29.22
N LYS A 160 53.94 22.86 -29.11
CA LYS A 160 52.87 23.18 -30.06
C LYS A 160 51.62 23.63 -29.29
N GLU A 161 51.27 24.90 -29.47
CA GLU A 161 49.98 25.48 -29.07
C GLU A 161 48.87 24.95 -29.99
N ILE A 162 47.77 24.41 -29.41
CA ILE A 162 46.47 24.32 -30.08
C ILE A 162 45.34 24.51 -29.06
N GLY A 163 44.60 25.62 -29.23
CA GLY A 163 43.12 25.62 -29.30
C GLY A 163 42.29 25.68 -28.02
N HIS A 164 41.80 26.89 -27.70
CA HIS A 164 40.67 27.15 -26.82
C HIS A 164 39.38 26.38 -27.20
N VAL A 165 38.74 25.76 -26.20
CA VAL A 165 37.28 25.52 -26.19
C VAL A 165 36.73 26.12 -24.89
N LYS A 166 35.83 27.10 -25.04
CA LYS A 166 35.10 27.78 -23.96
C LYS A 166 33.94 26.89 -23.49
N GLU A 167 33.92 26.52 -22.22
CA GLU A 167 32.67 26.24 -21.49
C GLU A 167 32.58 27.20 -20.30
N LYS A 168 31.55 28.04 -20.32
CA LYS A 168 31.16 28.91 -19.20
C LYS A 168 30.57 28.03 -18.09
N LYS A 169 31.16 28.07 -16.88
CA LYS A 169 30.48 27.71 -15.64
C LYS A 169 30.35 28.96 -14.79
N GLU A 170 29.10 29.38 -14.59
CA GLU A 170 28.70 30.36 -13.59
C GLU A 170 28.93 29.80 -12.18
N ILE A 171 29.32 30.70 -11.29
CA ILE A 171 29.71 30.47 -9.90
C ILE A 171 28.44 30.50 -9.03
N PRO A 172 28.16 29.50 -8.17
CA PRO A 172 27.27 29.70 -7.04
C PRO A 172 28.08 30.19 -5.82
N LYS A 173 27.60 31.26 -5.20
CA LYS A 173 28.14 31.87 -3.97
C LYS A 173 27.98 30.92 -2.76
N PRO A 174 28.84 31.00 -1.74
CA PRO A 174 28.73 30.17 -0.53
C PRO A 174 27.63 30.70 0.39
N HIS A 175 26.74 29.82 0.85
CA HIS A 175 25.83 30.14 1.95
C HIS A 175 26.46 29.72 3.28
N VAL A 176 26.71 30.72 4.10
CA VAL A 176 27.21 30.66 5.47
C VAL A 176 26.08 30.23 6.41
N HIS A 177 26.38 29.30 7.31
CA HIS A 177 25.54 28.92 8.43
C HIS A 177 25.44 30.08 9.43
N HIS A 178 24.21 30.48 9.79
CA HIS A 178 23.94 31.20 11.02
C HIS A 178 23.05 30.33 11.92
N LEU A 179 23.61 29.88 13.04
CA LEU A 179 22.85 29.51 14.22
C LEU A 179 22.38 30.79 14.91
N ALA A 180 21.07 30.89 15.18
CA ALA A 180 20.53 31.72 16.24
C ALA A 180 19.15 31.18 16.63
N GLY A 181 19.00 30.74 17.89
CA GLY A 181 17.70 30.43 18.47
C GLY A 181 16.90 31.70 18.71
N HIS A 182 15.57 31.64 18.60
CA HIS A 182 14.63 32.56 19.23
C HIS A 182 13.28 31.88 19.50
N TYR A 183 12.70 32.28 20.63
CA TYR A 183 11.47 31.80 21.25
C TYR A 183 10.22 31.96 20.37
N ILE A 184 9.31 30.97 20.49
CA ILE A 184 7.92 31.06 20.04
C ILE A 184 7.15 31.94 21.03
N GLY A 185 6.62 33.06 20.55
CA GLY A 185 5.69 33.93 21.27
C GLY A 185 4.77 34.68 20.30
N ASN A 186 3.47 34.36 20.38
CA ASN A 186 2.28 35.07 19.90
C ASN A 186 2.43 36.21 18.88
N ILE A 187 1.90 36.03 17.67
CA ILE A 187 1.25 37.11 16.91
C ILE A 187 -0.01 36.56 16.18
N THR A 188 -1.09 37.30 16.37
CA THR A 188 -2.41 37.31 15.72
C THR A 188 -2.36 37.34 14.17
N PRO A 189 -3.47 36.99 13.47
CA PRO A 189 -3.43 36.65 12.05
C PRO A 189 -3.32 37.90 11.17
N PRO A 190 -2.54 37.87 10.06
CA PRO A 190 -2.72 38.85 9.01
C PRO A 190 -3.88 38.46 8.10
N LYS A 191 -4.55 39.50 7.60
CA LYS A 191 -5.72 39.46 6.73
C LYS A 191 -5.45 38.70 5.42
N HIS A 192 -6.51 38.07 4.93
CA HIS A 192 -6.72 37.64 3.55
C HIS A 192 -6.06 38.59 2.55
N ASP A 193 -5.11 38.07 1.78
CA ASP A 193 -4.81 38.45 0.40
C ASP A 193 -4.10 37.25 -0.28
N ASP A 194 -4.79 36.69 -1.28
CA ASP A 194 -4.38 35.78 -2.36
C ASP A 194 -3.10 34.93 -2.20
N ILE A 195 -3.29 33.66 -1.80
CA ILE A 195 -2.30 32.59 -2.01
C ILE A 195 -2.51 32.03 -3.42
N ASN A 196 -1.60 32.39 -4.32
CA ASN A 196 -1.48 31.76 -5.63
C ASN A 196 -1.06 30.29 -5.49
N ASP A 197 -1.84 29.45 -6.15
CA ASP A 197 -1.62 28.02 -6.38
C ASP A 197 -0.31 27.71 -7.13
N THR A 198 0.32 26.61 -6.71
CA THR A 198 1.17 25.68 -7.50
C THR A 198 2.48 26.20 -8.11
N GLY A 199 3.57 25.93 -7.39
CA GLY A 199 4.94 25.99 -7.90
C GLY A 199 5.30 24.77 -8.75
N GLN A 200 4.70 24.68 -9.94
CA GLN A 200 5.20 23.83 -11.02
C GLN A 200 5.10 24.58 -12.34
N ASN A 201 5.97 25.58 -12.51
CA ASN A 201 6.28 26.18 -13.79
C ASN A 201 7.65 26.86 -13.66
N ASN A 202 8.70 26.13 -14.04
CA ASN A 202 9.98 26.70 -14.44
C ASN A 202 10.62 25.68 -15.38
N LEU A 203 10.02 25.53 -16.57
CA LEU A 203 10.65 25.07 -17.81
C LEU A 203 9.68 24.94 -19.02
N ASP A 204 8.42 25.36 -18.92
CA ASP A 204 7.54 25.53 -20.08
C ASP A 204 7.10 27.00 -20.16
N GLU A 205 7.43 27.68 -21.25
CA GLU A 205 6.81 28.97 -21.58
C GLU A 205 5.28 28.78 -21.71
N ASP A 206 4.54 29.38 -20.78
CA ASP A 206 3.08 29.30 -20.67
C ASP A 206 2.37 29.88 -21.90
N HIS A 207 1.93 29.02 -22.83
CA HIS A 207 0.93 29.42 -23.82
C HIS A 207 -0.43 29.62 -23.12
N PRO A 208 -1.05 30.83 -23.18
CA PRO A 208 -2.35 31.12 -22.55
C PRO A 208 -3.46 30.17 -23.04
N PHE A 209 -3.30 29.59 -24.23
CA PHE A 209 -4.21 28.64 -24.83
C PHE A 209 -4.44 27.38 -23.96
N ARG A 210 -3.43 26.88 -23.24
CA ARG A 210 -3.55 25.66 -22.42
C ARG A 210 -4.40 25.89 -21.17
N LYS A 211 -4.29 27.07 -20.54
CA LYS A 211 -5.08 27.45 -19.34
C LYS A 211 -6.56 27.67 -19.67
N TYR A 212 -6.86 28.38 -20.77
CA TYR A 212 -8.24 28.56 -21.22
C TYR A 212 -8.86 27.28 -21.77
N SER A 213 -8.08 26.41 -22.43
CA SER A 213 -8.57 25.13 -22.95
C SER A 213 -9.18 24.23 -21.87
N LYS A 214 -8.53 24.14 -20.69
CA LYS A 214 -9.06 23.38 -19.54
C LYS A 214 -10.42 23.91 -19.08
N ILE A 215 -10.54 25.22 -18.89
CA ILE A 215 -11.77 25.85 -18.41
C ILE A 215 -12.90 25.69 -19.44
N ILE A 216 -12.59 25.87 -20.73
CA ILE A 216 -13.55 25.69 -21.82
C ILE A 216 -14.05 24.24 -21.87
N CYS A 217 -13.16 23.26 -21.76
CA CYS A 217 -13.53 21.84 -21.75
C CYS A 217 -14.46 21.48 -20.58
N LEU A 218 -14.13 21.94 -19.37
CA LEU A 218 -14.97 21.73 -18.18
C LEU A 218 -16.32 22.43 -18.31
N PHE A 219 -16.35 23.63 -18.87
CA PHE A 219 -17.58 24.38 -19.11
C PHE A 219 -18.48 23.70 -20.14
N ILE A 220 -17.92 23.17 -21.24
CA ILE A 220 -18.66 22.38 -22.23
C ILE A 220 -19.24 21.11 -21.58
N THR A 221 -18.44 20.42 -20.77
CA THR A 221 -18.89 19.21 -20.05
C THR A 221 -20.05 19.55 -19.13
N TRP A 222 -19.95 20.65 -18.37
CA TRP A 222 -21.02 21.14 -17.50
C TRP A 222 -22.30 21.51 -18.29
N LEU A 223 -22.17 22.19 -19.43
CA LEU A 223 -23.32 22.50 -20.30
C LEU A 223 -24.00 21.24 -20.83
N LEU A 224 -23.23 20.23 -21.22
CA LEU A 224 -23.76 18.94 -21.68
C LEU A 224 -24.53 18.24 -20.55
N ILE A 225 -23.98 18.20 -19.34
CA ILE A 225 -24.63 17.61 -18.16
C ILE A 225 -25.98 18.29 -17.92
N MET A 226 -25.98 19.62 -17.88
CA MET A 226 -27.19 20.42 -17.69
C MET A 226 -28.23 20.18 -18.78
N SER A 227 -27.81 20.13 -20.04
CA SER A 227 -28.73 19.93 -21.17
C SER A 227 -29.48 18.61 -21.05
N PHE A 228 -28.80 17.49 -20.78
CA PHE A 228 -29.46 16.19 -20.64
C PHE A 228 -30.36 16.10 -19.40
N MET A 229 -29.96 16.68 -18.27
CA MET A 229 -30.77 16.66 -17.06
C MET A 229 -32.07 17.48 -17.19
N VAL A 230 -32.06 18.56 -17.98
CA VAL A 230 -33.25 19.39 -18.22
C VAL A 230 -34.21 18.76 -19.21
N VAL A 231 -33.71 18.03 -20.22
CA VAL A 231 -34.53 17.49 -21.32
C VAL A 231 -35.34 16.24 -20.91
N LYS A 232 -34.90 15.51 -19.87
CA LYS A 232 -35.46 14.21 -19.51
C LYS A 232 -36.09 14.26 -18.12
N ASP A 233 -37.34 13.81 -18.02
CA ASP A 233 -38.05 13.68 -16.75
C ASP A 233 -37.49 12.54 -15.88
N GLU A 234 -37.74 12.63 -14.57
CA GLU A 234 -37.37 11.59 -13.61
C GLU A 234 -38.17 10.31 -13.85
N LYS A 235 -37.50 9.17 -13.80
CA LYS A 235 -38.14 7.88 -14.02
C LYS A 235 -38.79 7.39 -12.73
N LEU A 236 -40.07 7.71 -12.56
CA LEU A 236 -40.89 7.23 -11.46
C LEU A 236 -41.53 5.89 -11.83
N VAL A 237 -40.99 4.79 -11.28
CA VAL A 237 -41.62 3.46 -11.40
C VAL A 237 -42.47 3.21 -10.15
N GLU A 238 -43.69 3.75 -10.16
CA GLU A 238 -44.61 3.55 -9.04
C GLU A 238 -45.09 2.09 -8.94
N PRO A 239 -45.04 1.47 -7.75
CA PRO A 239 -45.58 0.13 -7.55
C PRO A 239 -47.10 0.17 -7.62
N LYS A 240 -47.66 -0.69 -8.47
CA LYS A 240 -49.11 -0.87 -8.58
C LYS A 240 -49.53 -2.14 -7.87
N HIS A 241 -50.29 -1.97 -6.80
CA HIS A 241 -50.83 -3.08 -6.02
C HIS A 241 -52.05 -3.68 -6.72
N LEU A 242 -52.00 -4.98 -6.96
CA LEU A 242 -53.02 -5.75 -7.65
C LEU A 242 -53.35 -6.99 -6.84
N SER A 243 -54.63 -7.22 -6.56
CA SER A 243 -55.09 -8.51 -6.04
C SER A 243 -55.57 -9.40 -7.19
N ILE A 244 -55.07 -10.62 -7.28
CA ILE A 244 -55.51 -11.64 -8.25
C ILE A 244 -56.57 -12.50 -7.57
N SER A 245 -57.78 -12.54 -8.12
CA SER A 245 -58.87 -13.37 -7.62
C SER A 245 -58.72 -14.83 -8.08
N PRO A 246 -59.22 -15.80 -7.30
CA PRO A 246 -59.08 -17.23 -7.63
C PRO A 246 -59.67 -17.57 -9.01
N GLY A 247 -58.88 -18.28 -9.82
CA GLY A 247 -59.29 -18.76 -11.15
C GLY A 247 -59.53 -17.68 -12.22
N LYS A 248 -59.31 -16.39 -11.93
CA LYS A 248 -59.49 -15.29 -12.87
C LYS A 248 -58.16 -14.81 -13.42
N THR A 249 -58.13 -14.50 -14.72
CA THR A 249 -56.99 -13.79 -15.33
C THR A 249 -57.19 -12.30 -15.15
N LYS A 250 -56.20 -11.61 -14.61
CA LYS A 250 -56.21 -10.16 -14.48
C LYS A 250 -55.37 -9.55 -15.59
N ALA A 251 -55.98 -8.65 -16.35
CA ALA A 251 -55.30 -7.86 -17.36
C ALA A 251 -54.98 -6.48 -16.81
N TYR A 252 -53.73 -6.04 -16.98
CA TYR A 252 -53.29 -4.69 -16.64
C TYR A 252 -52.82 -3.98 -17.91
N ILE A 253 -53.48 -2.89 -18.28
CA ILE A 253 -53.16 -2.13 -19.50
C ILE A 253 -52.02 -1.17 -19.21
N LEU A 254 -50.99 -1.19 -20.06
CA LEU A 254 -49.91 -0.22 -19.99
C LEU A 254 -50.40 1.10 -20.62
N PRO A 255 -50.31 2.25 -19.92
CA PRO A 255 -50.94 3.50 -20.32
C PRO A 255 -50.31 4.16 -21.55
N HIS A 256 -49.02 3.89 -21.80
CA HIS A 256 -48.28 4.39 -22.95
C HIS A 256 -47.68 3.24 -23.75
N LEU A 257 -47.53 3.43 -25.06
CA LEU A 257 -46.83 2.47 -25.91
C LEU A 257 -45.38 2.31 -25.44
N PRO A 258 -44.83 1.08 -25.48
CA PRO A 258 -43.45 0.84 -25.12
C PRO A 258 -42.50 1.62 -26.04
N GLN A 259 -41.55 2.35 -25.44
CA GLN A 259 -40.58 3.14 -26.19
C GLN A 259 -39.40 2.31 -26.69
N SER A 260 -39.24 1.08 -26.18
CA SER A 260 -38.23 0.13 -26.64
C SER A 260 -38.85 -1.25 -26.92
N THR A 261 -38.09 -2.10 -27.60
CA THR A 261 -38.46 -3.51 -27.87
C THR A 261 -38.41 -4.39 -26.63
N ARG A 262 -38.06 -3.84 -25.46
CA ARG A 262 -37.85 -4.58 -24.21
C ARG A 262 -38.70 -3.99 -23.11
N ILE A 263 -39.47 -4.81 -22.41
CA ILE A 263 -40.23 -4.39 -21.24
C ILE A 263 -39.73 -5.14 -20.02
N LYS A 264 -39.24 -4.43 -19.03
CA LYS A 264 -38.85 -5.04 -17.75
C LYS A 264 -40.06 -5.02 -16.82
N VAL A 265 -40.49 -6.19 -16.37
CA VAL A 265 -41.58 -6.34 -15.40
C VAL A 265 -40.99 -6.91 -14.12
N THR A 266 -41.32 -6.27 -13.02
CA THR A 266 -40.89 -6.66 -11.67
C THR A 266 -42.12 -6.89 -10.83
N LEU A 267 -42.14 -8.03 -10.16
CA LEU A 267 -43.24 -8.48 -9.31
C LEU A 267 -42.72 -8.63 -7.89
N GLU A 268 -43.47 -8.09 -6.95
CA GLU A 268 -43.20 -8.19 -5.52
C GLU A 268 -44.39 -8.92 -4.88
N GLY A 269 -44.12 -10.04 -4.23
CA GLY A 269 -45.14 -10.90 -3.66
C GLY A 269 -44.52 -12.06 -2.88
N THR A 270 -45.36 -12.93 -2.33
CA THR A 270 -44.91 -14.15 -1.68
C THR A 270 -44.61 -15.21 -2.74
N PHE A 271 -43.36 -15.20 -3.23
CA PHE A 271 -42.86 -16.16 -4.21
C PHE A 271 -41.87 -17.13 -3.58
N LEU A 272 -41.72 -18.29 -4.21
CA LEU A 272 -40.69 -19.26 -3.88
C LEU A 272 -39.45 -18.98 -4.76
N SER A 273 -38.25 -19.04 -4.21
CA SER A 273 -37.04 -18.89 -5.02
C SER A 273 -36.79 -20.14 -5.89
N GLU A 274 -36.08 -19.97 -7.01
CA GLU A 274 -35.76 -21.05 -7.98
C GLU A 274 -35.28 -22.38 -7.36
N PRO A 275 -34.42 -22.43 -6.32
CA PRO A 275 -33.95 -23.68 -5.74
C PRO A 275 -35.06 -24.55 -5.12
N TYR A 276 -36.16 -23.91 -4.72
CA TYR A 276 -37.29 -24.57 -4.07
C TYR A 276 -38.49 -24.74 -5.01
N SER A 277 -38.36 -24.34 -6.28
CA SER A 277 -39.43 -24.39 -7.29
C SER A 277 -40.12 -25.76 -7.39
N ASN A 278 -39.39 -26.85 -7.15
CA ASN A 278 -39.92 -28.22 -7.16
C ASN A 278 -40.86 -28.57 -5.99
N ILE A 279 -40.99 -27.71 -4.98
CA ILE A 279 -41.76 -27.97 -3.76
C ILE A 279 -43.24 -27.60 -3.94
N THR A 280 -43.58 -26.75 -4.93
CA THR A 280 -44.95 -26.28 -5.14
C THR A 280 -45.43 -26.51 -6.56
N GLU A 281 -46.69 -26.97 -6.69
CA GLU A 281 -47.40 -27.03 -7.97
C GLU A 281 -48.09 -25.69 -8.30
N HIS A 282 -48.05 -24.74 -7.36
CA HIS A 282 -48.66 -23.43 -7.51
C HIS A 282 -47.74 -22.47 -8.25
N TYR A 283 -48.25 -21.83 -9.29
CA TYR A 283 -47.49 -20.90 -10.10
C TYR A 283 -48.32 -19.67 -10.49
N LEU A 284 -47.61 -18.57 -10.71
CA LEU A 284 -48.10 -17.35 -11.31
C LEU A 284 -47.62 -17.30 -12.75
N GLU A 285 -48.55 -17.25 -13.69
CA GLU A 285 -48.28 -17.11 -15.12
C GLU A 285 -48.45 -15.63 -15.51
N VAL A 286 -47.41 -15.07 -16.12
CA VAL A 286 -47.33 -13.66 -16.52
C VAL A 286 -46.86 -13.56 -17.96
N TYR A 287 -47.61 -12.89 -18.84
CA TYR A 287 -47.23 -12.69 -20.24
C TYR A 287 -47.74 -11.37 -20.80
N LEU A 288 -47.14 -10.90 -21.89
CA LEU A 288 -47.55 -9.69 -22.59
C LEU A 288 -48.42 -10.02 -23.79
N GLN A 289 -49.47 -9.22 -23.97
CA GLN A 289 -50.38 -9.32 -25.10
C GLN A 289 -50.56 -7.96 -25.75
N MET A 290 -50.48 -7.93 -27.08
CA MET A 290 -50.79 -6.76 -27.90
C MET A 290 -52.27 -6.79 -28.27
N LEU A 291 -52.92 -5.63 -28.15
CA LEU A 291 -54.25 -5.36 -28.66
C LEU A 291 -54.13 -4.50 -29.92
N SER A 292 -54.59 -5.03 -31.05
CA SER A 292 -54.77 -4.25 -32.28
C SER A 292 -56.25 -3.91 -32.44
N SER A 293 -56.59 -2.63 -32.44
CA SER A 293 -57.91 -2.16 -32.88
C SER A 293 -57.90 -2.04 -34.40
N THR A 294 -58.84 -2.70 -35.08
CA THR A 294 -59.04 -2.51 -36.52
C THR A 294 -60.25 -1.61 -36.85
N LEU A 295 -60.97 -1.07 -35.86
CA LEU A 295 -62.19 -0.28 -36.08
C LEU A 295 -62.37 0.80 -35.01
N GLU A 296 -62.58 2.04 -35.45
CA GLU A 296 -63.00 3.20 -34.62
C GLU A 296 -64.26 2.84 -33.81
N THR A 297 -64.10 2.43 -32.56
CA THR A 297 -65.24 2.18 -31.66
C THR A 297 -64.90 2.61 -30.23
N ASN A 298 -65.92 3.16 -29.56
CA ASN A 298 -65.83 3.77 -28.24
C ASN A 298 -65.22 2.85 -27.18
N ALA A 299 -64.50 3.47 -26.23
CA ALA A 299 -63.62 2.85 -25.23
C ALA A 299 -64.22 1.76 -24.32
N THR A 300 -65.53 1.53 -24.35
CA THR A 300 -66.22 0.54 -23.50
C THR A 300 -66.33 -0.86 -24.12
N ASP A 301 -66.29 -1.00 -25.45
CA ASP A 301 -66.38 -2.30 -26.15
C ASP A 301 -65.01 -2.88 -26.57
N LEU A 302 -63.92 -2.27 -26.11
CA LEU A 302 -62.53 -2.68 -26.40
C LEU A 302 -62.19 -4.09 -25.89
N PHE A 303 -63.01 -4.62 -24.97
CA PHE A 303 -62.79 -5.88 -24.26
C PHE A 303 -63.20 -7.13 -25.04
N SER A 304 -64.03 -7.03 -26.08
CA SER A 304 -64.64 -8.20 -26.74
C SER A 304 -64.30 -8.37 -28.22
N ALA A 305 -63.86 -7.31 -28.92
CA ALA A 305 -63.66 -7.33 -30.39
C ALA A 305 -62.29 -6.79 -30.86
N SER A 306 -61.21 -7.14 -30.16
CA SER A 306 -59.84 -6.80 -30.57
C SER A 306 -59.02 -8.06 -30.86
N SER A 307 -58.28 -8.07 -31.97
CA SER A 307 -57.36 -9.16 -32.30
C SER A 307 -56.20 -9.11 -31.31
N ALA A 308 -56.24 -9.98 -30.30
CA ALA A 308 -55.28 -9.99 -29.21
C ALA A 308 -54.19 -11.03 -29.48
N LYS A 309 -52.96 -10.57 -29.76
CA LYS A 309 -51.82 -11.43 -30.11
C LYS A 309 -50.83 -11.48 -28.95
N ASN A 310 -50.45 -12.69 -28.53
CA ASN A 310 -49.38 -12.84 -27.52
C ASN A 310 -48.05 -12.41 -28.15
N ILE A 311 -47.36 -11.48 -27.48
CA ILE A 311 -46.11 -10.90 -27.96
C ILE A 311 -44.89 -11.41 -27.19
N SER A 312 -45.09 -12.09 -26.06
CA SER A 312 -44.03 -12.70 -25.27
C SER A 312 -44.36 -14.13 -24.87
N GLU A 313 -43.31 -14.89 -24.53
CA GLU A 313 -43.47 -16.17 -23.85
C GLU A 313 -44.02 -15.99 -22.43
N PRO A 314 -44.75 -17.00 -21.90
CA PRO A 314 -45.21 -16.97 -20.53
C PRO A 314 -44.07 -17.11 -19.53
N TRP A 315 -44.19 -16.36 -18.44
CA TRP A 315 -43.33 -16.43 -17.27
C TRP A 315 -44.05 -17.13 -16.14
N TYR A 316 -43.52 -18.27 -15.73
CA TYR A 316 -44.02 -19.06 -14.63
C TYR A 316 -43.18 -18.79 -13.38
N ILE A 317 -43.82 -18.30 -12.32
CA ILE A 317 -43.18 -18.00 -11.04
C ILE A 317 -43.79 -18.93 -9.98
N PRO A 318 -43.00 -19.76 -9.28
CA PRO A 318 -43.52 -20.63 -8.24
C PRO A 318 -44.01 -19.80 -7.05
N ILE A 319 -45.20 -20.14 -6.56
CA ILE A 319 -45.85 -19.44 -5.44
C ILE A 319 -45.79 -20.33 -4.19
N VAL A 320 -45.68 -19.72 -3.02
CA VAL A 320 -45.85 -20.41 -1.73
C VAL A 320 -47.30 -20.89 -1.55
N HIS A 321 -47.53 -21.89 -0.69
CA HIS A 321 -48.88 -22.37 -0.40
C HIS A 321 -49.72 -21.28 0.32
N PRO A 322 -51.06 -21.17 0.08
CA PRO A 322 -51.89 -20.06 0.60
C PRO A 322 -51.83 -19.81 2.11
N TYR A 323 -51.60 -20.83 2.93
CA TYR A 323 -51.51 -20.68 4.39
C TYR A 323 -50.27 -19.89 4.85
N LEU A 324 -49.26 -19.76 3.99
CA LEU A 324 -48.01 -19.04 4.29
C LEU A 324 -48.02 -17.61 3.77
N PHE A 325 -49.08 -17.13 3.11
CA PHE A 325 -49.09 -15.78 2.54
C PHE A 325 -48.85 -14.68 3.59
N ASP A 326 -49.34 -14.87 4.81
CA ASP A 326 -49.20 -13.88 5.89
C ASP A 326 -47.86 -13.97 6.64
N SER A 327 -47.09 -15.06 6.46
CA SER A 327 -45.85 -15.32 7.21
C SER A 327 -44.60 -15.41 6.33
N ALA A 328 -44.76 -15.67 5.04
CA ALA A 328 -43.65 -15.75 4.09
C ALA A 328 -43.10 -14.35 3.78
N PRO A 329 -41.77 -14.22 3.58
CA PRO A 329 -41.17 -12.97 3.17
C PRO A 329 -41.65 -12.57 1.77
N ILE A 330 -41.77 -11.26 1.53
CA ILE A 330 -42.03 -10.71 0.20
C ILE A 330 -40.73 -10.82 -0.61
N VAL A 331 -40.79 -11.57 -1.70
CA VAL A 331 -39.68 -11.76 -2.64
C VAL A 331 -39.94 -10.93 -3.87
N LYS A 332 -38.87 -10.36 -4.43
CA LYS A 332 -38.89 -9.56 -5.65
C LYS A 332 -38.35 -10.39 -6.80
N GLU A 333 -39.19 -10.62 -7.79
CA GLU A 333 -38.85 -11.34 -9.00
C GLU A 333 -38.91 -10.40 -10.21
N GLN A 334 -37.95 -10.50 -11.12
CA GLN A 334 -37.89 -9.61 -12.29
C GLN A 334 -37.60 -10.40 -13.56
N ARG A 335 -38.31 -10.06 -14.65
CA ARG A 335 -38.04 -10.61 -15.97
C ARG A 335 -38.07 -9.51 -17.02
N LEU A 336 -37.15 -9.62 -17.97
CA LEU A 336 -37.13 -8.80 -19.17
C LEU A 336 -37.86 -9.55 -20.28
N PHE A 337 -38.89 -8.93 -20.85
CA PHE A 337 -39.64 -9.45 -21.97
C PHE A 337 -39.16 -8.78 -23.26
N ASP A 338 -38.64 -9.57 -24.19
CA ASP A 338 -38.28 -9.12 -25.54
C ASP A 338 -39.50 -9.20 -26.45
N ILE A 339 -39.84 -8.07 -27.08
CA ILE A 339 -40.88 -7.98 -28.11
C ILE A 339 -40.18 -8.14 -29.46
N ILE A 340 -40.59 -9.16 -30.22
CA ILE A 340 -40.07 -9.41 -31.58
C ILE A 340 -40.23 -8.15 -32.45
N ASP A 341 -39.18 -7.74 -33.16
CA ASP A 341 -39.15 -6.50 -33.95
C ASP A 341 -40.34 -6.34 -34.91
N SER A 342 -40.78 -7.44 -35.54
CA SER A 342 -41.96 -7.44 -36.42
C SER A 342 -43.26 -7.07 -35.68
N ASN A 343 -43.40 -7.50 -34.43
CA ASN A 343 -44.55 -7.15 -33.60
C ASN A 343 -44.44 -5.72 -33.08
N TYR A 344 -43.23 -5.24 -32.80
CA TYR A 344 -42.97 -3.87 -32.38
C TYR A 344 -43.31 -2.85 -33.47
N GLU A 345 -42.88 -3.10 -34.72
CA GLU A 345 -43.26 -2.26 -35.86
C GLU A 345 -44.78 -2.25 -36.10
N GLN A 346 -45.43 -3.40 -36.02
CA GLN A 346 -46.89 -3.51 -36.12
C GLN A 346 -47.62 -2.71 -35.03
N LEU A 347 -47.08 -2.71 -33.81
CA LEU A 347 -47.64 -2.01 -32.65
C LEU A 347 -47.59 -0.48 -32.83
N HIS A 348 -46.53 0.04 -33.46
CA HIS A 348 -46.39 1.46 -33.77
C HIS A 348 -47.11 1.91 -35.05
N GLN A 349 -47.31 1.00 -36.01
CA GLN A 349 -48.05 1.28 -37.25
C GLN A 349 -49.57 1.30 -37.03
N THR A 350 -50.06 0.63 -35.98
CA THR A 350 -51.50 0.56 -35.67
C THR A 350 -51.92 1.75 -34.82
N ASN A 351 -52.81 2.61 -35.34
CA ASN A 351 -53.41 3.70 -34.55
C ASN A 351 -54.18 3.12 -33.34
N GLY A 352 -53.66 3.34 -32.13
CA GLY A 352 -54.26 2.85 -30.88
C GLY A 352 -53.78 1.47 -30.41
N GLY A 353 -52.60 1.01 -30.84
CA GLY A 353 -51.97 -0.21 -30.30
C GLY A 353 -51.75 -0.12 -28.79
N LEU A 354 -52.29 -1.08 -28.04
CA LEU A 354 -52.13 -1.16 -26.58
C LEU A 354 -51.41 -2.45 -26.20
N VAL A 355 -50.54 -2.37 -25.19
CA VAL A 355 -49.94 -3.55 -24.55
C VAL A 355 -50.66 -3.77 -23.23
N ARG A 356 -51.06 -5.02 -22.96
CA ARG A 356 -51.55 -5.44 -21.65
C ARG A 356 -50.69 -6.56 -21.07
N LEU A 357 -50.41 -6.46 -19.79
CA LEU A 357 -49.81 -7.50 -18.96
C LEU A 357 -50.92 -8.43 -18.47
N MET A 358 -50.87 -9.69 -18.86
CA MET A 358 -51.83 -10.72 -18.47
C MET A 358 -51.23 -11.54 -17.33
N ILE A 359 -51.98 -11.68 -16.26
CA ILE A 359 -51.53 -12.33 -15.03
C ILE A 359 -52.58 -13.33 -14.59
N ARG A 360 -52.15 -14.57 -14.40
CA ARG A 360 -53.01 -15.68 -14.03
C ARG A 360 -52.36 -16.51 -12.93
N SER A 361 -53.11 -16.80 -11.88
CA SER A 361 -52.68 -17.75 -10.84
C SER A 361 -53.51 -19.03 -10.93
N ASN A 362 -52.89 -20.17 -10.63
CA ASN A 362 -53.57 -21.46 -10.51
C ASN A 362 -54.14 -21.73 -9.10
N ILE A 363 -53.98 -20.78 -8.17
CA ILE A 363 -54.35 -20.92 -6.76
C ILE A 363 -55.82 -20.51 -6.51
N GLN A 364 -56.48 -21.19 -5.57
CA GLN A 364 -57.87 -20.91 -5.17
C GLN A 364 -57.95 -19.89 -4.02
N ALA A 365 -57.03 -18.94 -3.97
CA ALA A 365 -56.96 -17.89 -2.96
C ALA A 365 -56.65 -16.54 -3.62
N SER A 366 -57.06 -15.44 -2.99
CA SER A 366 -56.71 -14.10 -3.46
C SER A 366 -55.29 -13.74 -3.05
N MET A 367 -54.43 -13.47 -4.02
CA MET A 367 -53.03 -13.09 -3.76
C MET A 367 -52.80 -11.61 -4.07
N PRO A 368 -52.31 -10.81 -3.12
CA PRO A 368 -51.81 -9.47 -3.40
C PRO A 368 -50.43 -9.56 -4.04
N ILE A 369 -50.24 -8.81 -5.13
CA ILE A 369 -48.95 -8.61 -5.77
C ILE A 369 -48.74 -7.12 -6.02
N ALA A 370 -47.50 -6.65 -5.89
CA ALA A 370 -47.08 -5.34 -6.36
C ALA A 370 -46.39 -5.52 -7.72
N ILE A 371 -46.76 -4.70 -8.69
CA ILE A 371 -46.19 -4.73 -10.03
C ILE A 371 -45.52 -3.41 -10.32
N ARG A 372 -44.30 -3.51 -10.82
CA ARG A 372 -43.53 -2.41 -11.40
C ARG A 372 -43.23 -2.79 -12.84
N TYR A 373 -43.41 -1.86 -13.77
CA TYR A 373 -43.05 -2.08 -15.17
C TYR A 373 -42.23 -0.91 -15.67
N ASP A 374 -41.22 -1.23 -16.46
CA ASP A 374 -40.34 -0.29 -17.12
C ASP A 374 -40.41 -0.53 -18.63
N GLN A 375 -40.81 0.53 -19.34
CA GLN A 375 -41.10 0.53 -20.78
C GLN A 375 -39.90 0.91 -21.64
N SER A 376 -38.82 1.35 -21.00
CA SER A 376 -37.56 1.77 -21.65
C SER A 376 -36.37 1.36 -20.77
N PRO A 377 -36.17 0.04 -20.53
CA PRO A 377 -34.97 -0.43 -19.87
C PRO A 377 -33.74 -0.04 -20.69
N VAL A 378 -32.66 0.30 -20.00
CA VAL A 378 -31.39 0.69 -20.61
C VAL A 378 -30.91 -0.42 -21.55
N ASN A 379 -30.54 -0.06 -22.77
CA ASN A 379 -29.87 -0.98 -23.67
C ASN A 379 -28.45 -1.25 -23.12
N ARG A 380 -28.22 -2.46 -22.63
CA ARG A 380 -26.97 -2.86 -21.97
C ARG A 380 -25.75 -2.72 -22.89
N ASP A 381 -25.87 -3.04 -24.18
CA ASP A 381 -24.72 -3.00 -25.09
C ASP A 381 -24.19 -1.56 -25.26
N VAL A 382 -25.12 -0.60 -25.37
CA VAL A 382 -24.81 0.82 -25.48
C VAL A 382 -24.43 1.41 -24.12
N GLY A 383 -25.12 1.00 -23.06
CA GLY A 383 -24.84 1.41 -21.68
C GLY A 383 -23.42 1.05 -21.24
N VAL A 384 -22.94 -0.17 -21.55
CA VAL A 384 -21.58 -0.64 -21.26
C VAL A 384 -20.53 0.29 -21.88
N ILE A 385 -20.73 0.73 -23.13
CA ILE A 385 -19.80 1.64 -23.82
C ILE A 385 -19.76 3.00 -23.12
N TYR A 386 -20.92 3.56 -22.76
CA TYR A 386 -20.97 4.83 -22.06
C TYR A 386 -20.41 4.74 -20.64
N ALA A 387 -20.65 3.65 -19.92
CA ALA A 387 -20.07 3.41 -18.61
C ALA A 387 -18.54 3.35 -18.67
N ALA A 388 -17.99 2.62 -19.66
CA ALA A 388 -16.55 2.59 -19.91
C ALA A 388 -16.01 3.99 -20.25
N PHE A 389 -16.73 4.77 -21.06
CA PHE A 389 -16.37 6.15 -21.37
C PHE A 389 -16.29 7.03 -20.13
N VAL A 390 -17.28 6.99 -19.23
CA VAL A 390 -17.28 7.79 -17.99
C VAL A 390 -16.13 7.39 -17.07
N LEU A 391 -15.85 6.09 -16.93
CA LEU A 391 -14.72 5.63 -16.12
C LEU A 391 -13.38 6.08 -16.70
N ILE A 392 -13.18 5.93 -18.01
CA ILE A 392 -11.98 6.43 -18.69
C ILE A 392 -11.86 7.95 -18.52
N PHE A 393 -12.96 8.69 -18.66
CA PHE A 393 -12.99 10.14 -18.45
C PHE A 393 -12.58 10.54 -17.03
N LEU A 394 -13.14 9.89 -16.00
CA LEU A 394 -12.71 10.08 -14.61
C LEU A 394 -11.20 9.85 -14.46
N TYR A 395 -10.69 8.75 -15.02
CA TYR A 395 -9.27 8.42 -14.89
C TYR A 395 -8.37 9.40 -15.65
N VAL A 396 -8.79 9.90 -16.80
CA VAL A 396 -8.05 10.95 -17.50
C VAL A 396 -7.96 12.21 -16.64
N LEU A 397 -9.05 12.60 -15.96
CA LEU A 397 -9.05 13.76 -15.07
C LEU A 397 -8.11 13.57 -13.86
N ILE A 398 -8.07 12.37 -13.28
CA ILE A 398 -7.23 12.05 -12.11
C ILE A 398 -5.76 11.90 -12.48
N ILE A 399 -5.44 11.07 -13.49
CA ILE A 399 -4.05 10.71 -13.84
C ILE A 399 -3.27 11.93 -14.37
N TRP A 400 -3.91 12.76 -15.19
CA TRP A 400 -3.29 14.01 -15.66
C TRP A 400 -3.48 15.17 -14.68
N GLU A 401 -4.05 14.92 -13.50
CA GLU A 401 -4.34 15.91 -12.46
C GLU A 401 -4.98 17.19 -13.04
N ILE A 402 -5.86 17.03 -14.04
CA ILE A 402 -6.49 18.17 -14.71
C ILE A 402 -7.30 18.95 -13.68
N VAL A 403 -7.93 18.27 -12.73
CA VAL A 403 -8.64 18.87 -11.59
C VAL A 403 -8.35 18.08 -10.31
N HIS A 404 -8.64 18.67 -9.14
CA HIS A 404 -8.54 17.95 -7.88
C HIS A 404 -9.40 16.66 -7.90
N ARG A 405 -8.87 15.55 -7.37
CA ARG A 405 -9.48 14.21 -7.40
C ARG A 405 -10.96 14.19 -6.98
N THR A 406 -11.31 14.93 -5.92
CA THR A 406 -12.69 15.05 -5.45
C THR A 406 -13.59 15.71 -6.47
N PHE A 407 -13.11 16.77 -7.12
CA PHE A 407 -13.88 17.46 -8.15
C PHE A 407 -14.01 16.60 -9.41
N ALA A 408 -12.96 15.84 -9.79
CA ALA A 408 -13.04 14.86 -10.86
C ALA A 408 -14.15 13.82 -10.61
N ALA A 409 -14.22 13.27 -9.41
CA ALA A 409 -15.25 12.29 -9.04
C ALA A 409 -16.66 12.88 -9.09
N VAL A 410 -16.86 14.12 -8.63
CA VAL A 410 -18.15 14.82 -8.70
C VAL A 410 -18.56 15.10 -10.15
N ILE A 411 -17.64 15.52 -11.02
CA ILE A 411 -17.95 15.72 -12.45
C ILE A 411 -18.29 14.38 -13.10
N ALA A 412 -17.53 13.32 -12.82
CA ALA A 412 -17.78 12.01 -13.40
C ALA A 412 -19.11 11.41 -12.93
N SER A 413 -19.47 11.54 -11.65
CA SER A 413 -20.74 11.04 -11.11
C SER A 413 -21.95 11.79 -11.68
N THR A 414 -21.86 13.11 -11.79
CA THR A 414 -22.90 13.93 -12.42
C THR A 414 -23.01 13.67 -13.93
N LEU A 415 -21.90 13.41 -14.61
CA LEU A 415 -21.88 12.95 -16.00
C LEU A 415 -22.53 11.56 -16.15
N ALA A 416 -22.27 10.63 -15.23
CA ALA A 416 -22.89 9.31 -15.24
C ALA A 416 -24.41 9.40 -15.09
N ILE A 417 -24.90 10.20 -14.14
CA ILE A 417 -26.34 10.46 -13.95
C ILE A 417 -26.94 11.10 -15.21
N SER A 418 -26.23 12.05 -15.81
CA SER A 418 -26.64 12.71 -17.06
C SER A 418 -26.76 11.72 -18.23
N ILE A 419 -25.84 10.78 -18.35
CA ILE A 419 -25.88 9.70 -19.34
C ILE A 419 -27.03 8.73 -19.06
N LEU A 420 -27.27 8.35 -17.80
CA LEU A 420 -28.46 7.56 -17.44
C LEU A 420 -29.74 8.29 -17.87
N ALA A 421 -29.83 9.60 -17.65
CA ALA A 421 -30.95 10.39 -18.11
C ALA A 421 -31.07 10.34 -19.65
N ALA A 422 -29.95 10.43 -20.38
CA ALA A 422 -29.93 10.27 -21.83
C ALA A 422 -30.38 8.87 -22.29
N LEU A 423 -30.12 7.82 -21.50
CA LEU A 423 -30.57 6.44 -21.71
C LEU A 423 -32.02 6.18 -21.24
N ASN A 424 -32.80 7.23 -20.95
CA ASN A 424 -34.18 7.17 -20.42
C ASN A 424 -34.30 6.46 -19.07
N ASP A 425 -33.26 6.52 -18.23
CA ASP A 425 -33.21 5.96 -16.88
C ASP A 425 -32.79 7.01 -15.84
N ARG A 426 -33.34 8.23 -15.92
CA ARG A 426 -33.01 9.32 -14.98
C ARG A 426 -33.42 8.92 -13.55
N PRO A 427 -32.47 8.80 -12.60
CA PRO A 427 -32.77 8.45 -11.22
C PRO A 427 -33.44 9.60 -10.47
N THR A 428 -34.20 9.28 -9.41
CA THR A 428 -34.78 10.26 -8.47
C THR A 428 -33.72 10.73 -7.46
N MET A 429 -33.99 11.84 -6.77
CA MET A 429 -33.09 12.30 -5.70
C MET A 429 -33.00 11.30 -4.54
N GLU A 430 -34.11 10.63 -4.20
CA GLU A 430 -34.14 9.59 -3.17
C GLU A 430 -33.28 8.38 -3.57
N ASP A 431 -33.34 7.96 -4.84
CA ASP A 431 -32.46 6.92 -5.38
C ASP A 431 -30.99 7.32 -5.21
N ILE A 432 -30.62 8.53 -5.66
CA ILE A 432 -29.23 9.01 -5.60
C ILE A 432 -28.70 9.06 -4.15
N ILE A 433 -29.50 9.58 -3.20
CA ILE A 433 -29.12 9.61 -1.78
C ILE A 433 -29.01 8.17 -1.24
N GLY A 434 -29.90 7.27 -1.66
CA GLY A 434 -29.86 5.86 -1.29
C GLY A 434 -28.65 5.09 -1.82
N TRP A 435 -27.99 5.58 -2.88
CA TRP A 435 -26.75 4.97 -3.40
C TRP A 435 -25.51 5.30 -2.56
N ILE A 436 -25.58 6.35 -1.75
CA ILE A 436 -24.47 6.74 -0.89
C ILE A 436 -24.45 5.82 0.33
N ASP A 437 -23.34 5.10 0.51
CA ASP A 437 -23.12 4.28 1.71
C ASP A 437 -22.79 5.17 2.92
N VAL A 438 -23.84 5.56 3.64
CA VAL A 438 -23.76 6.41 4.84
C VAL A 438 -22.97 5.72 5.95
N GLU A 439 -23.00 4.39 6.04
CA GLU A 439 -22.27 3.65 7.07
C GLU A 439 -20.76 3.81 6.89
N THR A 440 -20.26 3.66 5.66
CA THR A 440 -18.84 3.87 5.33
C THR A 440 -18.39 5.31 5.60
N ILE A 441 -19.18 6.29 5.17
CA ILE A 441 -18.86 7.72 5.39
C ILE A 441 -18.82 8.04 6.89
N LEU A 442 -19.76 7.51 7.66
CA LEU A 442 -19.81 7.71 9.10
C LEU A 442 -18.61 7.09 9.82
N LEU A 443 -18.21 5.89 9.42
CA LEU A 443 -17.02 5.21 9.95
C LEU A 443 -15.75 6.03 9.67
N LEU A 444 -15.55 6.47 8.43
CA LEU A 444 -14.40 7.28 8.02
C LEU A 444 -14.35 8.61 8.77
N PHE A 445 -15.46 9.34 8.81
CA PHE A 445 -15.57 10.61 9.54
C PHE A 445 -15.19 10.45 11.02
N SER A 446 -15.71 9.41 11.66
CA SER A 446 -15.42 9.10 13.06
C SER A 446 -13.92 8.84 13.26
N MET A 447 -13.32 7.99 12.43
CA MET A 447 -11.89 7.67 12.55
C MET A 447 -11.00 8.90 12.30
N MET A 448 -11.31 9.73 11.32
CA MET A 448 -10.56 10.97 11.06
C MET A 448 -10.55 11.90 12.28
N ILE A 449 -11.67 12.03 13.00
CA ILE A 449 -11.74 12.83 14.24
C ILE A 449 -10.91 12.17 15.36
N LEU A 450 -11.02 10.86 15.54
CA LEU A 450 -10.22 10.11 16.52
C LEU A 450 -8.73 10.38 16.31
N VAL A 451 -8.26 10.29 15.07
CA VAL A 451 -6.85 10.54 14.74
C VAL A 451 -6.47 12.00 14.90
N ALA A 452 -7.31 12.93 14.47
CA ALA A 452 -7.05 14.36 14.61
C ALA A 452 -6.76 14.74 16.07
N ILE A 453 -7.56 14.21 17.01
CA ILE A 453 -7.37 14.42 18.46
C ILE A 453 -6.14 13.67 18.97
N LEU A 454 -5.91 12.43 18.51
CA LEU A 454 -4.75 11.63 18.92
C LEU A 454 -3.43 12.29 18.48
N ALA A 455 -3.38 12.89 17.29
CA ALA A 455 -2.19 13.56 16.76
C ALA A 455 -1.77 14.77 17.61
N GLU A 456 -2.72 15.49 18.21
CA GLU A 456 -2.41 16.61 19.12
C GLU A 456 -1.75 16.19 20.43
N THR A 457 -1.85 14.91 20.81
CA THR A 457 -1.22 14.42 22.05
C THR A 457 0.31 14.43 21.97
N GLY A 458 0.87 14.50 20.76
CA GLY A 458 2.31 14.36 20.50
C GLY A 458 2.78 12.91 20.53
N ILE A 459 1.87 11.92 20.47
CA ILE A 459 2.24 10.50 20.45
C ILE A 459 3.16 10.15 19.27
N PHE A 460 2.90 10.73 18.09
CA PHE A 460 3.70 10.46 16.89
C PHE A 460 5.10 11.08 17.00
N ASP A 461 5.21 12.29 17.55
CA ASP A 461 6.49 12.93 17.87
C ASP A 461 7.31 12.04 18.84
N PHE A 462 6.69 11.56 19.92
CA PHE A 462 7.33 10.64 20.87
C PHE A 462 7.76 9.31 20.21
N LEU A 463 6.93 8.78 19.32
CA LEU A 463 7.23 7.54 18.61
C LEU A 463 8.49 7.67 17.75
N SER A 464 8.74 8.83 17.13
CA SER A 464 9.96 9.09 16.35
C SER A 464 11.23 8.91 17.20
N VAL A 465 11.24 9.48 18.40
CA VAL A 465 12.34 9.39 19.36
C VAL A 465 12.51 7.95 19.85
N TYR A 466 11.39 7.26 20.10
CA TYR A 466 11.40 5.87 20.53
C TYR A 466 11.99 4.94 19.46
N ILE A 467 11.62 5.14 18.20
CA ILE A 467 12.17 4.41 17.04
C ILE A 467 13.67 4.66 16.92
N TYR A 468 14.12 5.91 17.04
CA TYR A 468 15.56 6.23 17.02
C TYR A 468 16.32 5.52 18.15
N LYS A 469 15.76 5.52 19.37
CA LYS A 469 16.34 4.87 20.56
C LYS A 469 16.48 3.34 20.41
N ILE A 470 15.48 2.67 19.86
CA ILE A 470 15.52 1.19 19.68
C ILE A 470 16.59 0.80 18.67
N THR A 471 16.81 1.64 17.66
CA THR A 471 17.57 1.26 16.48
C THR A 471 19.08 1.44 16.66
N ASN A 472 19.52 2.07 17.75
CA ASN A 472 20.93 2.28 18.12
C ASN A 472 21.76 2.82 16.93
N GLY A 473 21.20 3.76 16.16
CA GLY A 473 21.86 4.39 15.01
C GLY A 473 22.17 3.45 13.83
N LYS A 474 21.54 2.26 13.74
CA LYS A 474 21.70 1.33 12.61
C LYS A 474 20.66 1.60 11.53
N ILE A 475 21.10 1.96 10.33
CA ILE A 475 20.23 2.31 9.19
C ILE A 475 19.17 1.24 8.89
N TRP A 476 19.57 -0.02 8.70
CA TRP A 476 18.61 -1.10 8.39
C TRP A 476 17.64 -1.38 9.53
N SER A 477 18.10 -1.26 10.78
CA SER A 477 17.22 -1.42 11.93
C SER A 477 16.20 -0.28 11.96
N LEU A 478 16.62 0.95 11.64
CA LEU A 478 15.73 2.09 11.53
C LEU A 478 14.66 1.89 10.45
N ILE A 479 15.07 1.55 9.23
CA ILE A 479 14.13 1.37 8.11
C ILE A 479 13.10 0.28 8.45
N HIS A 480 13.53 -0.88 8.96
CA HIS A 480 12.60 -1.95 9.34
C HIS A 480 11.69 -1.54 10.51
N CYS A 481 12.20 -0.79 11.49
CA CYS A 481 11.41 -0.31 12.61
C CYS A 481 10.37 0.73 12.15
N LEU A 482 10.76 1.68 11.30
CA LEU A 482 9.84 2.64 10.68
C LEU A 482 8.75 1.92 9.88
N CYS A 483 9.14 1.00 8.99
CA CYS A 483 8.18 0.23 8.19
C CYS A 483 7.23 -0.60 9.07
N LEU A 484 7.73 -1.25 10.12
CA LEU A 484 6.90 -2.03 11.04
C LEU A 484 5.94 -1.13 11.83
N CYS A 485 6.41 0.02 12.33
CA CYS A 485 5.55 1.01 12.98
C CYS A 485 4.50 1.55 12.02
N THR A 486 4.85 1.81 10.76
CA THR A 486 3.91 2.24 9.73
C THR A 486 2.83 1.18 9.47
N VAL A 487 3.19 -0.10 9.36
CA VAL A 487 2.21 -1.19 9.21
C VAL A 487 1.24 -1.23 10.39
N LEU A 488 1.77 -1.12 11.62
CA LEU A 488 0.95 -1.14 12.83
C LEU A 488 0.02 0.06 12.91
N ILE A 489 0.51 1.27 12.63
CA ILE A 489 -0.31 2.49 12.62
C ILE A 489 -1.37 2.39 11.53
N SER A 490 -1.00 2.01 10.31
CA SER A 490 -1.95 1.88 9.21
C SER A 490 -2.94 0.73 9.38
N SER A 491 -2.72 -0.20 10.31
CA SER A 491 -3.74 -1.19 10.65
C SER A 491 -4.90 -0.61 11.46
N PHE A 492 -4.75 0.59 12.01
CA PHE A 492 -5.80 1.28 12.78
C PHE A 492 -6.21 2.62 12.18
N LEU A 493 -5.35 3.23 11.37
CA LEU A 493 -5.59 4.49 10.69
C LEU A 493 -5.65 4.25 9.18
N ASP A 494 -6.37 5.11 8.46
CA ASP A 494 -6.31 5.08 7.01
C ASP A 494 -4.87 5.35 6.51
N ASN A 495 -4.56 4.81 5.34
CA ASN A 495 -3.26 4.90 4.69
C ASN A 495 -2.79 6.35 4.46
N VAL A 496 -3.70 7.24 4.05
CA VAL A 496 -3.41 8.67 3.82
C VAL A 496 -2.97 9.34 5.11
N THR A 497 -3.76 9.21 6.17
CA THR A 497 -3.43 9.79 7.47
C THR A 497 -2.14 9.21 8.04
N THR A 498 -1.90 7.91 7.85
CA THR A 498 -0.65 7.28 8.27
C THR A 498 0.57 7.90 7.58
N VAL A 499 0.48 8.16 6.28
CA VAL A 499 1.56 8.82 5.52
C VAL A 499 1.74 10.27 5.95
N LEU A 500 0.66 11.03 6.16
CA LEU A 500 0.71 12.41 6.65
C LEU A 500 1.47 12.53 7.98
N LEU A 501 1.31 11.53 8.85
CA LEU A 501 1.98 11.48 10.14
C LEU A 501 3.42 10.95 10.04
N MET A 502 3.63 9.85 9.32
CA MET A 502 4.92 9.16 9.28
C MET A 502 5.93 9.82 8.34
N ALA A 503 5.51 10.52 7.29
CA ALA A 503 6.43 11.14 6.33
C ALA A 503 7.27 12.27 6.96
N PRO A 504 6.69 13.27 7.67
CA PRO A 504 7.48 14.31 8.33
C PRO A 504 8.45 13.73 9.37
N ILE A 505 7.98 12.76 10.16
CA ILE A 505 8.81 12.03 11.14
C ILE A 505 10.00 11.35 10.45
N THR A 506 9.73 10.67 9.35
CA THR A 506 10.75 9.96 8.58
C THR A 506 11.76 10.93 7.98
N ILE A 507 11.32 12.05 7.42
CA ILE A 507 12.20 13.08 6.86
C ILE A 507 13.14 13.61 7.94
N ARG A 508 12.61 13.99 9.11
CA ARG A 508 13.43 14.49 10.23
C ARG A 508 14.44 13.46 10.71
N LEU A 509 14.02 12.20 10.89
CA LEU A 509 14.94 11.12 11.26
C LEU A 509 16.00 10.86 10.18
N CYS A 510 15.66 11.03 8.90
CA CYS A 510 16.60 10.90 7.80
C CYS A 510 17.62 12.06 7.78
N GLU A 511 17.18 13.29 7.95
CA GLU A 511 18.04 14.49 8.05
C GLU A 511 19.04 14.35 9.19
N VAL A 512 18.55 13.94 10.35
CA VAL A 512 19.35 13.68 11.55
C VAL A 512 20.38 12.57 11.35
N MET A 513 20.09 11.58 10.49
CA MET A 513 21.03 10.50 10.16
C MET A 513 21.83 10.71 8.85
N ASP A 514 21.76 11.91 8.25
CA ASP A 514 22.38 12.23 6.94
C ASP A 514 22.00 11.22 5.84
N MET A 515 20.73 10.82 5.83
CA MET A 515 20.15 9.89 4.87
C MET A 515 19.23 10.59 3.88
N ASN A 516 19.20 10.08 2.65
CA ASN A 516 18.21 10.51 1.67
C ASN A 516 16.83 9.96 2.08
N PRO A 517 15.84 10.83 2.37
CA PRO A 517 14.51 10.38 2.79
C PRO A 517 13.73 9.73 1.66
N VAL A 518 14.01 10.03 0.38
CA VAL A 518 13.21 9.57 -0.76
C VAL A 518 12.99 8.04 -0.79
N PRO A 519 14.04 7.20 -0.76
CA PRO A 519 13.88 5.74 -0.70
C PRO A 519 13.06 5.23 0.50
N ILE A 520 13.17 5.91 1.63
CA ILE A 520 12.57 5.49 2.89
C ILE A 520 11.11 5.94 2.93
N LEU A 521 10.81 7.12 2.41
CA LEU A 521 9.47 7.62 2.15
C LEU A 521 8.70 6.66 1.24
N MET A 522 9.29 6.24 0.11
CA MET A 522 8.65 5.24 -0.74
C MET A 522 8.45 3.90 -0.01
N ALA A 523 9.40 3.48 0.83
CA ALA A 523 9.26 2.25 1.63
C ALA A 523 8.14 2.35 2.67
N ILE A 524 8.02 3.45 3.42
CA ILE A 524 6.93 3.62 4.39
C ILE A 524 5.58 3.72 3.69
N THR A 525 5.49 4.36 2.52
CA THR A 525 4.25 4.43 1.73
C THR A 525 3.77 3.05 1.34
N VAL A 526 4.68 2.21 0.81
CA VAL A 526 4.35 0.83 0.46
C VAL A 526 3.89 0.04 1.69
N HIS A 527 4.56 0.24 2.83
CA HIS A 527 4.20 -0.41 4.09
C HIS A 527 2.90 0.13 4.71
N ALA A 528 2.53 1.38 4.46
CA ALA A 528 1.24 1.95 4.88
C ALA A 528 0.12 1.25 4.13
N ASN A 529 0.19 1.17 2.79
CA ASN A 529 -0.81 0.46 1.99
C ASN A 529 -0.91 -1.03 2.37
N ILE A 530 0.22 -1.71 2.62
CA ILE A 530 0.22 -3.09 3.13
C ILE A 530 -0.41 -3.16 4.52
N GLY A 531 -0.08 -2.24 5.44
CA GLY A 531 -0.66 -2.21 6.78
C GLY A 531 -2.17 -1.98 6.78
N GLY A 532 -2.65 -1.11 5.89
CA GLY A 532 -4.06 -0.83 5.66
C GLY A 532 -4.88 -2.06 5.32
N THR A 533 -4.28 -3.09 4.69
CA THR A 533 -4.96 -4.37 4.40
C THR A 533 -5.27 -5.22 5.61
N THR A 534 -4.67 -4.94 6.78
CA THR A 534 -4.75 -5.81 7.95
C THR A 534 -6.15 -5.83 8.55
N THR A 535 -6.81 -4.66 8.62
CA THR A 535 -8.11 -4.51 9.26
C THR A 535 -9.11 -3.85 8.31
N PRO A 536 -10.42 -3.99 8.59
CA PRO A 536 -11.45 -3.27 7.85
C PRO A 536 -11.27 -1.75 7.84
N VAL A 537 -10.66 -1.18 8.89
CA VAL A 537 -10.56 0.28 9.09
C VAL A 537 -9.33 0.88 8.41
N GLY A 538 -8.26 0.10 8.23
CA GLY A 538 -6.96 0.60 7.79
C GLY A 538 -6.88 1.15 6.36
N ASP A 539 -7.85 0.82 5.50
CA ASP A 539 -7.91 1.33 4.12
C ASP A 539 -9.38 1.42 3.67
N PRO A 540 -9.83 2.50 3.00
CA PRO A 540 -11.21 2.62 2.57
C PRO A 540 -11.74 1.48 1.66
N PRO A 541 -10.95 0.85 0.76
CA PRO A 541 -11.32 -0.41 0.12
C PRO A 541 -11.90 -1.47 1.06
N ASN A 542 -11.28 -1.68 2.23
CA ASN A 542 -11.71 -2.71 3.16
C ASN A 542 -13.00 -2.32 3.88
N ILE A 543 -13.20 -1.03 4.12
CA ILE A 543 -14.47 -0.52 4.65
C ILE A 543 -15.59 -0.82 3.65
N ILE A 544 -15.40 -0.54 2.36
CA ILE A 544 -16.40 -0.80 1.30
C ILE A 544 -16.76 -2.29 1.21
N ILE A 545 -15.77 -3.17 1.38
CA ILE A 545 -15.99 -4.63 1.38
C ILE A 545 -16.81 -5.06 2.60
N THR A 546 -16.48 -4.52 3.78
CA THR A 546 -17.06 -4.94 5.06
C THR A 546 -18.36 -4.24 5.41
N SER A 547 -18.68 -3.10 4.80
CA SER A 547 -19.98 -2.43 4.92
C SER A 547 -21.08 -3.12 4.10
N ASN A 548 -20.70 -3.95 3.12
CA ASN A 548 -21.67 -4.64 2.29
C ASN A 548 -22.47 -5.68 3.09
N GLN A 549 -23.80 -5.47 3.17
CA GLN A 549 -24.70 -6.32 3.95
C GLN A 549 -24.72 -7.79 3.52
N TYR A 550 -24.52 -8.07 2.22
CA TYR A 550 -24.47 -9.43 1.72
C TYR A 550 -23.21 -10.14 2.24
N ILE A 551 -22.05 -9.48 2.18
CA ILE A 551 -20.77 -10.02 2.66
C ILE A 551 -20.81 -10.26 4.17
N LEU A 552 -21.37 -9.33 4.95
CA LEU A 552 -21.57 -9.45 6.40
C LEU A 552 -22.48 -10.63 6.81
N LYS A 553 -23.53 -10.91 6.04
CA LYS A 553 -24.45 -12.04 6.29
C LYS A 553 -23.78 -13.39 6.05
N HIS A 554 -22.79 -13.44 5.16
CA HIS A 554 -22.05 -14.66 4.79
C HIS A 554 -20.78 -14.89 5.64
N GLY A 555 -20.66 -14.23 6.80
CA GLY A 555 -19.65 -14.57 7.83
C GLY A 555 -18.38 -13.73 7.80
N VAL A 556 -18.26 -12.75 6.89
CA VAL A 556 -17.14 -11.80 6.88
C VAL A 556 -17.41 -10.70 7.92
N THR A 557 -17.00 -10.97 9.17
CA THR A 557 -17.03 -9.98 10.27
C THR A 557 -15.67 -9.32 10.45
N PHE A 558 -15.60 -8.27 11.26
CA PHE A 558 -14.34 -7.58 11.58
C PHE A 558 -13.24 -8.55 12.03
N LEU A 559 -13.57 -9.48 12.93
CA LEU A 559 -12.61 -10.47 13.44
C LEU A 559 -12.20 -11.49 12.37
N THR A 560 -13.17 -12.06 11.65
CA THR A 560 -12.89 -13.03 10.58
C THR A 560 -12.02 -12.40 9.49
N PHE A 561 -12.33 -11.16 9.09
CA PHE A 561 -11.54 -10.38 8.15
C PHE A 561 -10.12 -10.21 8.65
N THR A 562 -9.95 -9.67 9.87
CA THR A 562 -8.63 -9.39 10.42
C THR A 562 -7.80 -10.67 10.57
N ALA A 563 -8.40 -11.79 10.99
CA ALA A 563 -7.69 -13.05 11.18
C ALA A 563 -7.12 -13.62 9.87
N HIS A 564 -7.90 -13.62 8.78
CA HIS A 564 -7.45 -14.13 7.48
C HIS A 564 -6.50 -13.16 6.77
N MET A 565 -6.70 -11.85 6.94
CA MET A 565 -5.84 -10.84 6.32
C MET A 565 -4.48 -10.75 7.02
N LEU A 566 -4.44 -10.78 8.37
CA LEU A 566 -3.21 -10.61 9.14
C LEU A 566 -2.10 -11.60 8.75
N VAL A 567 -2.44 -12.87 8.50
CA VAL A 567 -1.46 -13.89 8.09
C VAL A 567 -0.84 -13.54 6.74
N GLY A 568 -1.66 -13.16 5.76
CA GLY A 568 -1.19 -12.72 4.45
C GLY A 568 -0.35 -11.45 4.54
N VAL A 569 -0.77 -10.47 5.36
CA VAL A 569 -0.01 -9.24 5.59
C VAL A 569 1.36 -9.51 6.18
N ILE A 570 1.48 -10.37 7.19
CA ILE A 570 2.79 -10.71 7.78
C ILE A 570 3.73 -11.30 6.71
N ILE A 571 3.22 -12.18 5.87
CA ILE A 571 4.01 -12.78 4.77
C ILE A 571 4.45 -11.70 3.77
N VAL A 572 3.53 -10.80 3.38
CA VAL A 572 3.82 -9.70 2.46
C VAL A 572 4.84 -8.74 3.06
N VAL A 573 4.69 -8.32 4.31
CA VAL A 573 5.64 -7.44 5.02
C VAL A 573 7.03 -8.07 5.08
N ILE A 574 7.15 -9.36 5.40
CA ILE A 574 8.46 -10.04 5.39
C ILE A 574 9.06 -10.01 3.98
N THR A 575 8.24 -10.31 2.97
CA THR A 575 8.67 -10.35 1.57
C THR A 575 9.11 -8.98 1.07
N THR A 576 8.35 -7.92 1.34
CA THR A 576 8.69 -6.55 0.94
C THR A 576 9.92 -6.04 1.66
N ASN A 577 10.10 -6.36 2.95
CA ASN A 577 11.32 -6.03 3.68
C ASN A 577 12.56 -6.72 3.11
N ILE A 578 12.46 -7.98 2.70
CA ILE A 578 13.53 -8.69 1.99
C ILE A 578 13.81 -8.02 0.65
N HIS A 579 12.77 -7.67 -0.10
CA HIS A 579 12.87 -7.03 -1.40
C HIS A 579 13.58 -5.67 -1.32
N LEU A 580 13.18 -4.81 -0.36
CA LEU A 580 13.86 -3.55 -0.06
C LEU A 580 15.34 -3.76 0.25
N ARG A 581 15.67 -4.82 1.00
CA ARG A 581 17.05 -5.17 1.32
C ARG A 581 17.87 -5.60 0.12
N ILE A 582 17.25 -6.21 -0.88
CA ILE A 582 17.90 -6.60 -2.13
C ILE A 582 18.12 -5.38 -3.03
N ILE A 583 17.12 -4.52 -3.18
CA ILE A 583 17.21 -3.30 -4.01
C ILE A 583 18.26 -2.34 -3.46
N TYR A 584 18.19 -2.01 -2.18
CA TYR A 584 19.10 -1.05 -1.54
C TYR A 584 20.33 -1.69 -0.90
N LYS A 585 20.82 -2.81 -1.46
CA LYS A 585 22.00 -3.54 -0.95
C LYS A 585 23.23 -2.65 -0.74
N ASN A 586 23.35 -1.55 -1.49
CA ASN A 586 24.38 -0.53 -1.29
C ASN A 586 23.84 0.65 -0.47
N ILE A 587 24.17 0.67 0.83
CA ILE A 587 23.76 1.72 1.80
C ILE A 587 24.12 3.13 1.34
N ASN A 588 25.14 3.29 0.50
CA ASN A 588 25.52 4.61 -0.01
C ASN A 588 24.44 5.24 -0.91
N HIS A 589 23.53 4.47 -1.50
CA HIS A 589 22.39 5.02 -2.25
C HIS A 589 21.31 5.61 -1.31
N LEU A 590 21.35 5.26 -0.02
CA LEU A 590 20.45 5.76 1.01
C LEU A 590 21.03 6.96 1.77
N ARG A 591 22.29 7.35 1.52
CA ARG A 591 22.97 8.47 2.21
C ARG A 591 23.00 9.71 1.34
N MET A 592 22.82 10.90 1.93
CA MET A 592 22.96 12.16 1.20
C MET A 592 24.44 12.48 0.95
N HIS A 593 25.30 12.29 1.95
CA HIS A 593 26.74 12.50 1.82
C HIS A 593 27.55 11.21 2.06
N GLU A 594 28.64 11.05 1.31
CA GLU A 594 29.65 10.03 1.64
C GLU A 594 30.44 10.51 2.88
N PRO A 595 30.46 9.75 3.99
CA PRO A 595 31.15 10.15 5.21
C PRO A 595 32.63 10.43 4.96
N LYS A 596 33.22 11.38 5.70
CA LYS A 596 34.65 11.74 5.60
C LYS A 596 35.55 10.49 5.66
N GLU A 597 35.27 9.56 6.58
CA GLU A 597 36.00 8.29 6.70
C GLU A 597 35.97 7.42 5.42
N LEU A 598 34.83 7.38 4.72
CA LEU A 598 34.68 6.58 3.49
C LEU A 598 35.38 7.27 2.31
N LYS A 599 35.32 8.60 2.23
CA LYS A 599 36.09 9.40 1.24
C LYS A 599 37.59 9.20 1.44
N GLU A 600 38.08 9.26 2.67
CA GLU A 600 39.49 9.01 3.01
C GLU A 600 39.92 7.60 2.65
N LEU A 601 39.11 6.60 3.00
CA LEU A 601 39.42 5.20 2.71
C LEU A 601 39.47 4.94 1.19
N ARG A 602 38.56 5.54 0.42
CA ARG A 602 38.58 5.50 -1.06
C ARG A 602 39.81 6.21 -1.63
N ARG A 603 40.18 7.38 -1.09
CA ARG A 603 41.40 8.11 -1.46
C ARG A 603 42.62 7.25 -1.21
N ASN A 604 42.71 6.63 -0.04
CA ASN A 604 43.80 5.74 0.35
C ASN A 604 43.91 4.54 -0.59
N ILE A 605 42.80 3.88 -0.95
CA ILE A 605 42.83 2.79 -1.94
C ILE A 605 43.43 3.26 -3.28
N LYS A 606 43.02 4.43 -3.80
CA LYS A 606 43.56 4.98 -5.05
C LYS A 606 45.05 5.31 -4.96
N VAL A 607 45.49 5.88 -3.83
CA VAL A 607 46.92 6.23 -3.62
C VAL A 607 47.78 4.97 -3.63
N TRP A 608 47.37 3.91 -2.93
CA TRP A 608 48.09 2.64 -2.88
C TRP A 608 48.06 1.87 -4.21
N GLU A 609 46.95 1.94 -4.97
CA GLU A 609 46.88 1.39 -6.34
C GLU A 609 47.82 2.10 -7.31
N ARG A 610 47.87 3.44 -7.25
CA ARG A 610 48.79 4.23 -8.08
C ARG A 610 50.24 3.92 -7.73
N ALA A 611 50.56 3.78 -6.45
CA ALA A 611 51.89 3.37 -6.00
C ALA A 611 52.28 1.98 -6.53
N ALA A 612 51.36 1.01 -6.46
CA ALA A 612 51.59 -0.33 -7.01
C ALA A 612 51.71 -0.34 -8.55
N GLY A 613 50.99 0.53 -9.25
CA GLY A 613 51.00 0.64 -10.71
C GLY A 613 52.22 1.35 -11.29
N LYS A 614 52.91 2.18 -10.50
CA LYS A 614 54.17 2.83 -10.90
C LYS A 614 55.38 1.88 -10.88
N ILE A 615 55.26 0.71 -10.27
CA ILE A 615 56.33 -0.28 -10.17
C ILE A 615 56.34 -1.16 -11.44
N PRO A 616 57.42 -1.17 -12.24
CA PRO A 616 57.52 -2.00 -13.45
C PRO A 616 57.48 -3.50 -13.11
N PRO A 617 56.79 -4.35 -13.91
CA PRO A 617 56.59 -5.77 -13.59
C PRO A 617 57.80 -6.69 -13.88
N TYR A 618 58.93 -6.14 -14.33
CA TYR A 618 60.00 -6.92 -14.97
C TYR A 618 60.99 -7.60 -14.01
N SER A 619 61.01 -7.25 -12.72
CA SER A 619 61.93 -7.83 -11.71
C SER A 619 61.21 -8.63 -10.61
N LYS A 620 61.85 -9.68 -10.10
CA LYS A 620 61.35 -10.49 -8.97
C LYS A 620 61.18 -9.63 -7.71
N ASP A 621 62.13 -8.74 -7.45
CA ASP A 621 62.12 -7.82 -6.31
C ASP A 621 61.03 -6.73 -6.44
N ALA A 622 60.83 -6.23 -7.66
CA ALA A 622 59.73 -5.31 -7.97
C ALA A 622 58.36 -5.96 -7.76
N ASN A 623 58.23 -7.25 -8.06
CA ASN A 623 57.00 -8.00 -7.81
C ASN A 623 56.71 -8.21 -6.32
N ILE A 624 57.73 -8.36 -5.47
CA ILE A 624 57.57 -8.49 -4.00
C ILE A 624 56.95 -7.21 -3.41
N VAL A 625 57.51 -6.04 -3.75
CA VAL A 625 56.98 -4.74 -3.29
C VAL A 625 55.57 -4.51 -3.82
N ARG A 626 55.33 -4.78 -5.10
CA ARG A 626 54.01 -4.65 -5.73
C ARG A 626 52.96 -5.59 -5.12
N GLU A 627 53.31 -6.83 -4.81
CA GLU A 627 52.41 -7.79 -4.17
C GLU A 627 52.05 -7.35 -2.75
N THR A 628 53.01 -6.77 -2.01
CA THR A 628 52.80 -6.21 -0.67
C THR A 628 51.82 -5.05 -0.70
N LEU A 629 52.03 -4.09 -1.60
CA LEU A 629 51.10 -2.98 -1.83
C LEU A 629 49.71 -3.49 -2.24
N MET A 630 49.64 -4.48 -3.14
CA MET A 630 48.36 -5.08 -3.58
C MET A 630 47.64 -5.84 -2.45
N LYS A 631 48.36 -6.50 -1.54
CA LYS A 631 47.78 -7.13 -0.34
C LYS A 631 47.17 -6.08 0.59
N LYS A 632 47.84 -4.94 0.79
CA LYS A 632 47.28 -3.79 1.54
C LYS A 632 46.06 -3.20 0.83
N VAL A 633 46.10 -3.00 -0.50
CA VAL A 633 44.93 -2.57 -1.30
C VAL A 633 43.76 -3.53 -1.11
N LYS A 634 43.99 -4.84 -1.11
CA LYS A 634 42.95 -5.86 -0.88
C LYS A 634 42.35 -5.76 0.53
N LEU A 635 43.17 -5.53 1.55
CA LEU A 635 42.73 -5.28 2.93
C LEU A 635 41.91 -3.98 3.05
N LEU A 636 42.39 -2.88 2.48
CA LEU A 636 41.69 -1.59 2.47
C LEU A 636 40.36 -1.69 1.72
N ARG A 637 40.32 -2.36 0.56
CA ARG A 637 39.07 -2.66 -0.16
C ARG A 637 38.12 -3.52 0.67
N HIS A 638 38.64 -4.50 1.42
CA HIS A 638 37.82 -5.31 2.34
C HIS A 638 37.26 -4.47 3.49
N GLN A 639 38.06 -3.58 4.09
CA GLN A 639 37.61 -2.64 5.12
C GLN A 639 36.58 -1.65 4.57
N TYR A 640 36.80 -1.14 3.36
CA TYR A 640 35.87 -0.25 2.65
C TYR A 640 34.53 -0.94 2.41
N LYS A 641 34.56 -2.18 1.89
CA LYS A 641 33.35 -3.00 1.69
C LYS A 641 32.63 -3.30 3.00
N LYS A 642 33.39 -3.61 4.07
CA LYS A 642 32.83 -3.90 5.40
C LYS A 642 32.17 -2.67 6.04
N LYS A 643 32.82 -1.50 5.98
CA LYS A 643 32.28 -0.22 6.47
C LYS A 643 31.07 0.23 5.61
N MET A 644 31.14 0.06 4.29
CA MET A 644 29.99 0.27 3.38
C MET A 644 28.76 -0.56 3.78
N THR A 645 28.95 -1.84 4.14
CA THR A 645 27.82 -2.73 4.46
C THR A 645 27.22 -2.54 5.84
N LYS A 646 27.94 -1.94 6.80
CA LYS A 646 27.49 -1.86 8.19
C LYS A 646 26.68 -0.62 8.53
N GLY A 647 26.87 0.50 7.81
CA GLY A 647 25.98 1.67 7.91
C GLY A 647 25.70 2.16 9.33
N THR A 648 26.66 2.06 10.26
CA THR A 648 26.51 2.48 11.65
C THR A 648 26.95 3.94 11.80
N VAL A 649 26.13 4.75 12.47
CA VAL A 649 26.54 6.07 12.98
C VAL A 649 27.52 5.85 14.15
N PRO A 650 28.58 6.68 14.31
CA PRO A 650 29.43 6.64 15.51
C PRO A 650 28.59 6.79 16.80
N GLU A 651 28.95 6.05 17.85
CA GLU A 651 28.18 5.97 19.10
C GLU A 651 28.02 7.34 19.79
N ASP A 652 29.02 8.21 19.66
CA ASP A 652 29.04 9.53 20.30
C ASP A 652 28.05 10.50 19.64
N ILE A 653 27.99 10.50 18.30
CA ILE A 653 27.02 11.28 17.51
C ILE A 653 25.59 10.77 17.78
N TYR A 654 25.42 9.46 17.88
CA TYR A 654 24.11 8.88 18.20
C TYR A 654 23.56 9.36 19.54
N ARG A 655 24.41 9.48 20.57
CA ARG A 655 24.00 9.92 21.91
C ARG A 655 23.60 11.39 21.95
N SER A 656 24.42 12.28 21.39
CA SER A 656 24.10 13.71 21.36
C SER A 656 22.82 13.99 20.59
N THR A 657 22.66 13.35 19.43
CA THR A 657 21.44 13.42 18.62
C THR A 657 20.21 12.87 19.33
N LEU A 658 20.33 11.78 20.08
CA LEU A 658 19.21 11.22 20.84
C LEU A 658 18.74 12.18 21.94
N GLU A 659 19.67 12.85 22.61
CA GLU A 659 19.38 13.85 23.64
C GLU A 659 18.69 15.08 23.06
N GLU A 660 19.14 15.55 21.89
CA GLU A 660 18.52 16.65 21.15
C GLU A 660 17.07 16.32 20.75
N LEU A 661 16.84 15.15 20.12
CA LEU A 661 15.50 14.69 19.74
C LEU A 661 14.56 14.51 20.93
N GLN A 662 15.06 14.01 22.08
CA GLN A 662 14.27 13.89 23.30
C GLN A 662 13.84 15.24 23.87
N ARG A 663 14.67 16.27 23.71
CA ARG A 663 14.41 17.62 24.18
C ARG A 663 13.38 18.33 23.29
N GLU A 664 13.45 18.12 21.97
CA GLU A 664 12.56 18.77 21.00
C GLU A 664 11.15 18.14 20.94
N HIS A 665 11.03 16.83 21.23
CA HIS A 665 9.78 16.07 21.05
C HIS A 665 9.24 15.41 22.35
N PRO A 666 8.93 16.17 23.42
CA PRO A 666 8.24 15.62 24.57
C PRO A 666 6.76 15.33 24.24
N ILE A 667 6.17 14.36 24.96
CA ILE A 667 4.71 14.15 24.91
C ILE A 667 4.01 15.42 25.40
N LYS A 668 3.32 16.11 24.49
CA LYS A 668 2.67 17.40 24.74
C LYS A 668 1.55 17.26 25.79
N ASN A 669 0.66 16.29 25.61
CA ASN A 669 -0.53 16.11 26.45
C ASN A 669 -0.77 14.66 26.88
N ARG A 670 -0.14 14.27 28.01
CA ARG A 670 -0.36 12.95 28.64
C ARG A 670 -1.83 12.64 29.02
N PRO A 671 -2.63 13.55 29.61
CA PRO A 671 -4.00 13.21 29.98
C PRO A 671 -4.90 12.98 28.76
N LEU A 672 -4.72 13.77 27.70
CA LEU A 672 -5.44 13.58 26.44
C LEU A 672 -5.06 12.26 25.77
N LEU A 673 -3.79 11.85 25.87
CA LEU A 673 -3.33 10.54 25.38
C LEU A 673 -4.00 9.37 26.11
N ILE A 674 -4.13 9.43 27.44
CA ILE A 674 -4.80 8.37 28.20
C ILE A 674 -6.29 8.33 27.85
N LYS A 675 -6.95 9.50 27.79
CA LYS A 675 -8.38 9.62 27.41
C LYS A 675 -8.64 9.03 26.01
N SER A 676 -7.85 9.42 25.01
CA SER A 676 -7.96 8.91 23.63
C SER A 676 -7.59 7.42 23.53
N GLY A 677 -6.59 6.95 24.28
CA GLY A 677 -6.24 5.53 24.36
C GLY A 677 -7.37 4.67 24.94
N VAL A 678 -8.02 5.12 26.01
CA VAL A 678 -9.19 4.42 26.60
C VAL A 678 -10.35 4.36 25.60
N VAL A 679 -10.64 5.46 24.89
CA VAL A 679 -11.69 5.46 23.87
C VAL A 679 -11.33 4.57 22.68
N CYS A 680 -10.08 4.55 22.24
CA CYS A 680 -9.63 3.66 21.17
C CYS A 680 -9.85 2.18 21.57
N VAL A 681 -9.48 1.80 22.80
CA VAL A 681 -9.75 0.45 23.32
C VAL A 681 -11.26 0.17 23.39
N PHE A 682 -12.07 1.15 23.76
CA PHE A 682 -13.53 1.02 23.77
C PHE A 682 -14.12 0.79 22.37
N ILE A 683 -13.70 1.57 21.37
CA ILE A 683 -14.13 1.40 19.96
C ILE A 683 -13.74 0.01 19.45
N VAL A 684 -12.48 -0.38 19.65
CA VAL A 684 -11.98 -1.70 19.26
C VAL A 684 -12.81 -2.79 19.94
N SER A 685 -13.12 -2.65 21.22
CA SER A 685 -13.99 -3.59 21.94
C SER A 685 -15.39 -3.68 21.31
N LEU A 686 -15.99 -2.56 20.89
CA LEU A 686 -17.28 -2.57 20.19
C LEU A 686 -17.21 -3.32 18.85
N PHE A 687 -16.12 -3.19 18.08
CA PHE A 687 -15.92 -3.98 16.85
C PHE A 687 -15.79 -5.49 17.14
N PHE A 688 -15.17 -5.87 18.26
CA PHE A 688 -15.16 -7.25 18.71
C PHE A 688 -16.57 -7.74 19.10
N LEU A 689 -17.37 -6.91 19.78
CA LEU A 689 -18.76 -7.25 20.11
C LEU A 689 -19.64 -7.42 18.86
N GLU A 690 -19.43 -6.60 17.83
CA GLU A 690 -20.12 -6.71 16.53
C GLU A 690 -19.85 -8.06 15.83
N SER A 691 -18.66 -8.64 16.06
CA SER A 691 -18.28 -9.93 15.50
C SER A 691 -19.10 -11.10 16.08
N ILE A 692 -19.77 -10.92 17.23
CA ILE A 692 -20.61 -11.94 17.85
C ILE A 692 -22.03 -11.87 17.26
N PRO A 693 -22.54 -12.94 16.59
CA PRO A 693 -23.83 -12.92 15.89
C PRO A 693 -25.03 -12.49 16.76
N GLU A 694 -25.05 -12.87 18.04
CA GLU A 694 -26.15 -12.59 18.98
C GLU A 694 -26.18 -11.12 19.45
N LEU A 695 -25.05 -10.43 19.38
CA LEU A 695 -24.85 -9.04 19.85
C LEU A 695 -24.75 -8.03 18.71
N ARG A 696 -24.92 -8.47 17.45
CA ARG A 696 -24.90 -7.65 16.23
C ARG A 696 -26.14 -6.75 16.11
N ARG A 697 -26.30 -5.82 17.06
CA ARG A 697 -27.37 -4.80 17.06
C ARG A 697 -26.89 -3.45 16.58
N LEU A 698 -25.58 -3.21 16.65
CA LEU A 698 -24.93 -1.96 16.28
C LEU A 698 -24.03 -2.22 15.08
N SER A 699 -24.11 -1.37 14.06
CA SER A 699 -23.23 -1.43 12.90
C SER A 699 -21.88 -0.75 13.19
N SER A 700 -20.85 -1.10 12.44
CA SER A 700 -19.48 -0.59 12.58
C SER A 700 -19.40 0.95 12.57
N GLY A 701 -20.13 1.61 11.67
CA GLY A 701 -20.17 3.07 11.60
C GLY A 701 -20.76 3.73 12.86
N TRP A 702 -21.80 3.12 13.43
CA TRP A 702 -22.41 3.58 14.68
C TRP A 702 -21.51 3.36 15.89
N ALA A 703 -20.79 2.24 15.94
CA ALA A 703 -19.82 1.96 17.00
C ALA A 703 -18.71 3.02 17.04
N ALA A 704 -18.16 3.37 15.88
CA ALA A 704 -17.14 4.41 15.74
C ALA A 704 -17.68 5.79 16.14
N LEU A 705 -18.88 6.16 15.67
CA LEU A 705 -19.52 7.43 16.02
C LEU A 705 -19.70 7.57 17.54
N LEU A 706 -20.26 6.55 18.20
CA LEU A 706 -20.47 6.58 19.65
C LEU A 706 -19.14 6.73 20.41
N GLY A 707 -18.08 6.06 19.96
CA GLY A 707 -16.76 6.21 20.56
C GLY A 707 -16.20 7.61 20.39
N VAL A 708 -16.32 8.20 19.21
CA VAL A 708 -15.81 9.56 18.94
C VAL A 708 -16.61 10.62 19.68
N VAL A 709 -17.93 10.48 19.75
CA VAL A 709 -18.78 11.35 20.58
C VAL A 709 -18.33 11.26 22.04
N LEU A 710 -18.05 10.06 22.55
CA LEU A 710 -17.49 9.88 23.90
C LEU A 710 -16.13 10.56 24.05
N LEU A 711 -15.25 10.48 23.04
CA LEU A 711 -13.96 11.18 23.06
C LEU A 711 -14.13 12.69 23.11
N LEU A 712 -15.03 13.25 22.32
CA LEU A 712 -15.31 14.69 22.31
C LEU A 712 -15.84 15.16 23.68
N ILE A 713 -16.74 14.39 24.30
CA ILE A 713 -17.27 14.67 25.65
C ILE A 713 -16.13 14.63 26.68
N ILE A 714 -15.27 13.61 26.65
CA ILE A 714 -14.18 13.44 27.63
C ILE A 714 -13.03 14.42 27.38
N SER A 715 -12.80 14.81 26.13
CA SER A 715 -11.74 15.73 25.73
C SER A 715 -12.03 17.17 26.15
N ASP A 716 -13.30 17.53 26.40
CA ASP A 716 -13.76 18.85 26.85
C ASP A 716 -13.05 20.00 26.11
N LYS A 717 -13.10 19.95 24.77
CA LYS A 717 -12.47 20.94 23.89
C LYS A 717 -13.43 22.09 23.62
N ASN A 718 -12.99 23.29 23.93
CA ASN A 718 -13.71 24.53 23.58
C ASN A 718 -13.58 24.89 22.09
N ASP A 719 -12.55 24.36 21.40
CA ASP A 719 -12.27 24.66 19.99
C ASP A 719 -12.55 23.41 19.12
N MET A 720 -13.82 23.25 18.75
CA MET A 720 -14.27 22.20 17.83
C MET A 720 -13.86 22.49 16.39
N ASP A 721 -13.65 23.75 16.02
CA ASP A 721 -13.28 24.17 14.67
C ASP A 721 -11.86 23.69 14.31
N ALA A 722 -10.94 23.71 15.27
CA ALA A 722 -9.60 23.14 15.12
C ALA A 722 -9.62 21.62 14.85
N VAL A 723 -10.59 20.90 15.42
CA VAL A 723 -10.75 19.45 15.17
C VAL A 723 -11.39 19.20 13.80
N LEU A 724 -12.45 19.94 13.47
CA LEU A 724 -13.18 19.81 12.21
C LEU A 724 -12.37 20.25 10.98
N SER A 725 -11.45 21.20 11.14
CA SER A 725 -10.53 21.63 10.07
C SER A 725 -9.47 20.58 9.73
N ARG A 726 -9.19 19.62 10.63
CA ARG A 726 -8.30 18.47 10.36
C ARG A 726 -9.00 17.31 9.66
N VAL A 727 -10.33 17.33 9.59
CA VAL A 727 -11.10 16.30 8.87
C VAL A 727 -10.94 16.49 7.36
N GLU A 728 -10.67 15.41 6.66
CA GLU A 728 -10.52 15.42 5.21
C GLU A 728 -11.88 15.46 4.48
N TRP A 729 -12.58 16.59 4.54
CA TRP A 729 -13.84 16.81 3.80
C TRP A 729 -13.76 16.44 2.30
N PRO A 730 -12.65 16.73 1.58
CA PRO A 730 -12.53 16.33 0.18
C PRO A 730 -12.55 14.80 -0.01
N THR A 731 -12.03 14.05 0.97
CA THR A 731 -12.01 12.59 0.95
C THR A 731 -13.42 12.03 1.15
N LEU A 732 -14.20 12.54 2.11
CA LEU A 732 -15.60 12.14 2.32
C LEU A 732 -16.50 12.43 1.11
N LEU A 733 -16.36 13.61 0.50
CA LEU A 733 -17.10 14.00 -0.70
C LEU A 733 -16.72 13.12 -1.91
N PHE A 734 -15.44 12.74 -2.01
CA PHE A 734 -14.97 11.82 -3.04
C PHE A 734 -15.65 10.45 -2.92
N PHE A 735 -15.75 9.88 -1.72
CA PHE A 735 -16.46 8.60 -1.51
C PHE A 735 -17.94 8.68 -1.88
N ALA A 736 -18.64 9.73 -1.46
CA ALA A 736 -20.05 9.92 -1.81
C ALA A 736 -20.26 9.97 -3.34
N ALA A 737 -19.40 10.71 -4.05
CA ALA A 737 -19.44 10.80 -5.51
C ALA A 737 -19.09 9.46 -6.17
N MET A 738 -18.11 8.73 -5.65
CA MET A 738 -17.71 7.42 -6.18
C MET A 738 -18.78 6.35 -5.99
N PHE A 739 -19.47 6.30 -4.85
CA PHE A 739 -20.61 5.38 -4.66
C PHE A 739 -21.74 5.67 -5.66
N THR A 740 -22.08 6.95 -5.81
CA THR A 740 -23.07 7.42 -6.80
C THR A 740 -22.67 7.03 -8.23
N LEU A 741 -21.40 7.23 -8.59
CA LEU A 741 -20.86 6.86 -9.90
C LEU A 741 -20.94 5.35 -10.13
N MET A 742 -20.59 4.53 -9.14
CA MET A 742 -20.57 3.08 -9.27
C MET A 742 -21.96 2.48 -9.39
N GLU A 743 -22.97 3.07 -8.73
CA GLU A 743 -24.36 2.65 -8.94
C GLU A 743 -24.88 3.04 -10.33
N ALA A 744 -24.53 4.24 -10.81
CA ALA A 744 -24.83 4.65 -12.17
C ALA A 744 -24.19 3.69 -13.20
N VAL A 745 -22.93 3.33 -13.02
CA VAL A 745 -22.21 2.36 -13.86
C VAL A 745 -22.85 0.97 -13.84
N GLU A 746 -23.36 0.54 -12.68
CA GLU A 746 -24.13 -0.71 -12.58
C GLU A 746 -25.42 -0.67 -13.40
N ARG A 747 -26.22 0.40 -13.26
CA ARG A 747 -27.46 0.57 -14.01
C ARG A 747 -27.23 0.64 -15.53
N MET A 748 -26.05 1.11 -15.95
CA MET A 748 -25.62 1.07 -17.36
C MET A 748 -25.25 -0.34 -17.85
N GLY A 749 -25.09 -1.33 -16.98
CA GLY A 749 -24.88 -2.74 -17.32
C GLY A 749 -23.42 -3.20 -17.39
N LEU A 750 -22.44 -2.35 -17.03
CA LEU A 750 -21.02 -2.70 -17.11
C LEU A 750 -20.66 -3.87 -16.18
N ILE A 751 -21.22 -3.89 -14.98
CA ILE A 751 -20.91 -4.91 -13.96
C ILE A 751 -21.42 -6.29 -14.39
N ASP A 752 -22.64 -6.36 -14.92
CA ASP A 752 -23.21 -7.58 -15.49
C ASP A 752 -22.33 -8.12 -16.64
N TRP A 753 -21.83 -7.23 -17.51
CA TRP A 753 -20.97 -7.60 -18.62
C TRP A 753 -19.63 -8.20 -18.14
N ILE A 754 -18.96 -7.56 -17.17
CA ILE A 754 -17.71 -8.07 -16.57
C ILE A 754 -17.97 -9.38 -15.83
N GLY A 755 -19.10 -9.49 -15.13
CA GLY A 755 -19.53 -10.71 -14.43
C GLY A 755 -19.70 -11.89 -15.38
N HIS A 756 -20.39 -11.71 -16.51
CA HIS A 756 -20.54 -12.75 -17.53
C HIS A 756 -19.20 -13.13 -18.20
N ALA A 757 -18.33 -12.16 -18.46
CA ALA A 757 -17.00 -12.43 -18.98
C ALA A 757 -16.18 -13.30 -17.99
N THR A 758 -16.23 -12.96 -16.70
CA THR A 758 -15.53 -13.69 -15.64
C THR A 758 -16.12 -15.10 -15.45
N GLU A 759 -17.44 -15.21 -15.45
CA GLU A 759 -18.16 -16.49 -15.38
C GLU A 759 -17.76 -17.44 -16.51
N THR A 760 -17.72 -16.95 -17.75
CA THR A 760 -17.37 -17.76 -18.92
C THR A 760 -15.97 -18.35 -18.79
N ILE A 761 -15.02 -17.58 -18.23
CA ILE A 761 -13.66 -18.04 -17.97
C ILE A 761 -13.66 -19.11 -16.86
N ILE A 762 -14.40 -18.90 -15.77
CA ILE A 762 -14.47 -19.87 -14.66
C ILE A 762 -15.09 -21.19 -15.10
N LEU A 763 -16.17 -21.15 -15.90
CA LEU A 763 -16.84 -22.35 -16.40
C LEU A 763 -16.01 -23.13 -17.44
N SER A 764 -15.02 -22.49 -18.07
CA SER A 764 -14.11 -23.17 -19.01
C SER A 764 -13.15 -24.17 -18.35
N VAL A 765 -13.07 -24.16 -17.01
CA VAL A 765 -12.16 -24.98 -16.20
C VAL A 765 -12.94 -26.02 -15.38
N SER A 766 -12.28 -27.12 -15.03
CA SER A 766 -12.83 -28.19 -14.19
C SER A 766 -13.32 -27.67 -12.83
N GLU A 767 -14.37 -28.30 -12.29
CA GLU A 767 -15.04 -27.91 -11.03
C GLU A 767 -14.07 -27.71 -9.85
N ASP A 768 -13.11 -28.61 -9.68
CA ASP A 768 -12.12 -28.56 -8.59
C ASP A 768 -11.19 -27.32 -8.62
N LEU A 769 -11.03 -26.69 -9.79
CA LEU A 769 -10.13 -25.56 -10.00
C LEU A 769 -10.88 -24.22 -10.13
N ARG A 770 -12.22 -24.22 -10.16
CA ARG A 770 -13.04 -23.01 -10.34
C ARG A 770 -12.73 -21.96 -9.27
N LEU A 771 -12.61 -22.38 -8.01
CA LEU A 771 -12.28 -21.48 -6.89
C LEU A 771 -10.89 -20.85 -7.03
N ALA A 772 -9.88 -21.65 -7.40
CA ALA A 772 -8.52 -21.16 -7.58
C ALA A 772 -8.45 -20.13 -8.72
N VAL A 773 -9.13 -20.39 -9.83
CA VAL A 773 -9.22 -19.47 -10.97
C VAL A 773 -9.95 -18.20 -10.59
N ALA A 774 -11.06 -18.28 -9.86
CA ALA A 774 -11.79 -17.11 -9.38
C ALA A 774 -10.90 -16.21 -8.49
N ILE A 775 -10.20 -16.79 -7.52
CA ILE A 775 -9.25 -16.08 -6.65
C ILE A 775 -8.18 -15.37 -7.48
N ILE A 776 -7.56 -16.07 -8.45
CA ILE A 776 -6.51 -15.49 -9.29
C ILE A 776 -7.05 -14.33 -10.12
N ILE A 777 -8.21 -14.51 -10.78
CA ILE A 777 -8.82 -13.46 -11.61
C ILE A 777 -9.13 -12.22 -10.77
N ILE A 778 -9.82 -12.40 -9.64
CA ILE A 778 -10.21 -11.29 -8.77
C ILE A 778 -8.95 -10.58 -8.25
N LEU A 779 -7.97 -11.32 -7.71
CA LEU A 779 -6.76 -10.73 -7.15
C LEU A 779 -5.96 -9.96 -8.21
N TRP A 780 -5.68 -10.57 -9.36
CA TRP A 780 -4.79 -9.97 -10.38
C TRP A 780 -5.46 -8.85 -11.17
N ILE A 781 -6.73 -8.99 -11.55
CA ILE A 781 -7.44 -7.91 -12.24
C ILE A 781 -7.55 -6.70 -11.31
N SER A 782 -7.92 -6.92 -10.05
CA SER A 782 -8.01 -5.84 -9.06
C SER A 782 -6.65 -5.18 -8.83
N ALA A 783 -5.58 -5.96 -8.67
CA ALA A 783 -4.25 -5.44 -8.43
C ALA A 783 -3.68 -4.67 -9.62
N LEU A 784 -3.80 -5.21 -10.84
CA LEU A 784 -3.29 -4.55 -12.04
C LEU A 784 -4.08 -3.28 -12.37
N THR A 785 -5.41 -3.32 -12.21
CA THR A 785 -6.25 -2.12 -12.40
C THR A 785 -5.87 -1.07 -11.37
N SER A 786 -5.75 -1.47 -10.10
CA SER A 786 -5.40 -0.56 -9.01
C SER A 786 -3.94 -0.08 -9.05
N ALA A 787 -3.07 -0.69 -9.86
CA ALA A 787 -1.73 -0.16 -10.07
C ALA A 787 -1.78 1.20 -10.77
N PHE A 788 -2.77 1.42 -11.65
CA PHE A 788 -2.91 2.66 -12.43
C PHE A 788 -4.11 3.50 -12.00
N VAL A 789 -4.99 2.93 -11.18
CA VAL A 789 -6.24 3.53 -10.72
C VAL A 789 -6.27 3.49 -9.20
N ASP A 790 -6.79 4.54 -8.56
CA ASP A 790 -6.95 4.54 -7.10
C ASP A 790 -7.78 3.33 -6.63
N SER A 791 -7.39 2.74 -5.51
CA SER A 791 -7.94 1.47 -5.00
C SER A 791 -9.45 1.50 -4.77
N ILE A 792 -10.00 2.67 -4.50
CA ILE A 792 -11.39 2.89 -4.11
C ILE A 792 -12.38 2.54 -5.24
N PRO A 793 -12.31 3.19 -6.44
CA PRO A 793 -13.16 2.83 -7.58
C PRO A 793 -13.13 1.34 -7.93
N VAL A 794 -11.93 0.75 -7.95
CA VAL A 794 -11.73 -0.65 -8.34
C VAL A 794 -12.43 -1.57 -7.35
N THR A 795 -12.30 -1.29 -6.06
CA THR A 795 -12.90 -2.10 -5.00
C THR A 795 -14.42 -2.05 -5.06
N ALA A 796 -15.02 -0.86 -5.17
CA ALA A 796 -16.46 -0.70 -5.25
C ALA A 796 -17.08 -1.48 -6.43
N MET A 797 -16.41 -1.48 -7.58
CA MET A 797 -16.82 -2.25 -8.74
C MET A 797 -16.70 -3.76 -8.50
N MET A 798 -15.55 -4.20 -7.99
CA MET A 798 -15.26 -5.63 -7.82
C MET A 798 -16.07 -6.27 -6.69
N VAL A 799 -16.47 -5.52 -5.64
CA VAL A 799 -17.41 -6.01 -4.61
C VAL A 799 -18.70 -6.51 -5.26
N LYS A 800 -19.27 -5.73 -6.17
CA LYS A 800 -20.52 -6.10 -6.86
C LYS A 800 -20.34 -7.33 -7.75
N ILE A 801 -19.20 -7.42 -8.45
CA ILE A 801 -18.86 -8.60 -9.27
C ILE A 801 -18.72 -9.85 -8.39
N VAL A 802 -18.02 -9.75 -7.26
CA VAL A 802 -17.81 -10.85 -6.31
C VAL A 802 -19.14 -11.36 -5.75
N VAL A 803 -20.04 -10.44 -5.35
CA VAL A 803 -21.39 -10.80 -4.89
C VAL A 803 -22.22 -11.44 -6.00
N ALA A 804 -22.24 -10.87 -7.20
CA ALA A 804 -22.98 -11.42 -8.33
C ALA A 804 -22.49 -12.81 -8.75
N LEU A 805 -21.19 -13.09 -8.60
CA LEU A 805 -20.61 -14.42 -8.85
C LEU A 805 -20.94 -15.42 -7.73
N SER A 806 -21.00 -15.00 -6.47
CA SER A 806 -21.33 -15.90 -5.35
C SER A 806 -22.81 -16.27 -5.29
N GLU A 807 -23.70 -15.40 -5.75
CA GLU A 807 -25.16 -15.67 -5.76
C GLU A 807 -25.55 -16.79 -6.74
N LYS A 808 -24.73 -17.02 -7.76
CA LYS A 808 -24.95 -18.03 -8.80
C LYS A 808 -24.62 -19.43 -8.26
N ALA A 809 -25.63 -20.12 -7.74
CA ALA A 809 -25.48 -21.43 -7.09
C ALA A 809 -24.79 -22.50 -7.96
N TYR A 810 -24.92 -22.46 -9.29
CA TYR A 810 -24.28 -23.42 -10.21
C TYR A 810 -22.76 -23.26 -10.33
N LEU A 811 -22.19 -22.12 -9.92
CA LEU A 811 -20.75 -21.91 -9.88
C LEU A 811 -20.09 -22.61 -8.69
N GLY A 812 -20.83 -22.81 -7.58
CA GLY A 812 -20.33 -23.49 -6.38
C GLY A 812 -19.17 -22.76 -5.68
N LEU A 813 -19.09 -21.44 -5.79
CA LEU A 813 -17.97 -20.64 -5.27
C LEU A 813 -18.24 -20.12 -3.85
N PRO A 814 -17.39 -20.41 -2.85
CA PRO A 814 -17.47 -19.76 -1.54
C PRO A 814 -17.14 -18.27 -1.65
N LEU A 815 -17.93 -17.43 -0.98
CA LEU A 815 -17.76 -15.97 -0.99
C LEU A 815 -16.46 -15.52 -0.31
N GLN A 816 -16.11 -16.10 0.85
CA GLN A 816 -15.03 -15.57 1.69
C GLN A 816 -13.66 -15.52 0.97
N PRO A 817 -13.19 -16.58 0.29
CA PRO A 817 -11.90 -16.54 -0.41
C PRO A 817 -11.83 -15.48 -1.52
N MET A 818 -12.96 -15.23 -2.19
CA MET A 818 -13.07 -14.17 -3.20
C MET A 818 -12.98 -12.79 -2.56
N VAL A 819 -13.58 -12.62 -1.38
CA VAL A 819 -13.50 -11.39 -0.59
C VAL A 819 -12.07 -11.13 -0.10
N TRP A 820 -11.33 -12.14 0.35
CA TRP A 820 -9.92 -11.99 0.74
C TRP A 820 -9.04 -11.62 -0.46
N ALA A 821 -9.28 -12.25 -1.61
CA ALA A 821 -8.61 -11.90 -2.87
C ALA A 821 -8.88 -10.44 -3.27
N LEU A 822 -10.13 -10.00 -3.12
CA LEU A 822 -10.55 -8.63 -3.38
C LEU A 822 -9.96 -7.64 -2.36
N ALA A 823 -9.82 -7.98 -1.09
CA ALA A 823 -9.20 -7.09 -0.11
C ALA A 823 -7.71 -6.90 -0.36
N PHE A 824 -6.99 -7.97 -0.75
CA PHE A 824 -5.57 -7.85 -1.09
C PHE A 824 -5.30 -7.17 -2.43
N GLY A 825 -6.15 -7.40 -3.44
CA GLY A 825 -5.90 -6.97 -4.82
C GLY A 825 -5.64 -5.47 -4.96
N PRO A 826 -6.63 -4.60 -4.74
CA PRO A 826 -6.51 -3.15 -4.85
C PRO A 826 -5.42 -2.58 -3.95
N CYS A 827 -5.39 -2.95 -2.66
CA CYS A 827 -4.44 -2.39 -1.70
C CYS A 827 -2.97 -2.76 -2.00
N LEU A 828 -2.69 -4.00 -2.44
CA LEU A 828 -1.35 -4.37 -2.90
C LEU A 828 -1.04 -3.77 -4.27
N GLY A 829 -2.04 -3.72 -5.16
CA GLY A 829 -2.00 -3.12 -6.48
C GLY A 829 -1.62 -1.65 -6.47
N GLY A 830 -2.19 -0.87 -5.56
CA GLY A 830 -1.91 0.56 -5.38
C GLY A 830 -0.43 0.89 -5.10
N ASN A 831 0.39 -0.10 -4.71
CA ASN A 831 1.85 0.08 -4.59
C ASN A 831 2.59 0.07 -5.94
N GLY A 832 1.91 -0.27 -7.04
CA GLY A 832 2.55 -0.43 -8.34
C GLY A 832 3.03 0.89 -8.95
N THR A 833 2.31 1.98 -8.76
CA THR A 833 2.65 3.29 -9.33
C THR A 833 2.39 4.42 -8.34
N LEU A 834 2.93 5.62 -8.64
CA LEU A 834 2.71 6.80 -7.81
C LEU A 834 1.23 7.22 -7.74
N VAL A 835 0.43 6.91 -8.77
CA VAL A 835 -0.98 7.30 -8.89
C VAL A 835 -1.93 6.19 -8.38
N GLY A 836 -1.42 4.97 -8.22
CA GLY A 836 -2.24 3.79 -7.85
C GLY A 836 -2.87 3.87 -6.45
N ALA A 837 -2.33 4.70 -5.56
CA ALA A 837 -2.94 4.96 -4.26
C ALA A 837 -2.77 6.43 -3.86
N SER A 838 -3.80 7.01 -3.26
CA SER A 838 -3.78 8.39 -2.77
C SER A 838 -2.66 8.67 -1.75
N ALA A 839 -2.33 7.71 -0.89
CA ALA A 839 -1.22 7.82 0.06
C ALA A 839 0.14 8.02 -0.63
N ASN A 840 0.32 7.52 -1.86
CA ASN A 840 1.56 7.65 -2.62
C ASN A 840 1.78 9.09 -3.09
N VAL A 841 0.73 9.69 -3.66
CA VAL A 841 0.75 11.09 -4.13
C VAL A 841 0.96 12.05 -2.96
N ILE A 842 0.27 11.80 -1.83
CA ILE A 842 0.40 12.62 -0.63
C ILE A 842 1.82 12.53 -0.05
N CYS A 843 2.43 11.34 -0.05
CA CYS A 843 3.82 11.19 0.36
C CYS A 843 4.77 12.02 -0.52
N ALA A 844 4.57 12.00 -1.84
CA ALA A 844 5.36 12.82 -2.77
C ALA A 844 5.17 14.32 -2.50
N GLY A 845 3.94 14.76 -2.24
CA GLY A 845 3.64 16.15 -1.89
C GLY A 845 4.32 16.60 -0.59
N ILE A 846 4.30 15.77 0.46
CA ILE A 846 5.01 16.07 1.72
C ILE A 846 6.51 16.10 1.50
N ALA A 847 7.06 15.15 0.76
CA ALA A 847 8.48 15.13 0.44
C ALA A 847 8.89 16.43 -0.26
N GLU A 848 8.07 16.89 -1.22
CA GLU A 848 8.29 18.11 -1.99
C GLU A 848 8.24 19.36 -1.11
N GLN A 849 7.31 19.45 -0.16
CA GLN A 849 7.25 20.55 0.82
C GLN A 849 8.53 20.66 1.66
N HIS A 850 9.20 19.53 1.89
CA HIS A 850 10.49 19.47 2.60
C HIS A 850 11.71 19.55 1.67
N GLY A 851 11.53 19.82 0.38
CA GLY A 851 12.63 19.99 -0.59
C GLY A 851 13.13 18.69 -1.24
N TYR A 852 12.47 17.56 -0.99
CA TYR A 852 12.81 16.25 -1.58
C TYR A 852 11.77 15.87 -2.63
N ARG A 853 12.15 15.83 -3.91
CA ARG A 853 11.23 15.41 -4.99
C ARG A 853 11.63 14.04 -5.52
N PHE A 854 10.63 13.20 -5.78
CA PHE A 854 10.80 11.95 -6.53
C PHE A 854 9.76 11.84 -7.63
N SER A 855 10.19 11.39 -8.80
CA SER A 855 9.33 11.33 -9.98
C SER A 855 8.47 10.07 -9.99
N PHE A 856 7.42 10.08 -10.83
CA PHE A 856 6.62 8.88 -11.13
C PHE A 856 7.50 7.68 -11.49
N MET A 857 8.55 7.90 -12.30
CA MET A 857 9.44 6.83 -12.76
C MET A 857 10.34 6.31 -11.64
N ASP A 858 10.73 7.15 -10.69
CA ASP A 858 11.50 6.73 -9.52
C ASP A 858 10.68 5.80 -8.63
N TYR A 859 9.41 6.16 -8.39
CA TYR A 859 8.48 5.29 -7.67
C TYR A 859 8.16 4.02 -8.46
N PHE A 860 7.87 4.12 -9.76
CA PHE A 860 7.51 2.97 -10.60
C PHE A 860 8.58 1.86 -10.61
N LYS A 861 9.86 2.24 -10.69
CA LYS A 861 10.98 1.29 -10.66
C LYS A 861 11.09 0.52 -9.35
N LEU A 862 10.61 1.10 -8.25
CA LEU A 862 10.60 0.47 -6.93
C LEU A 862 9.28 -0.27 -6.66
N GLY A 863 8.16 0.43 -6.84
CA GLY A 863 6.81 -0.01 -6.50
C GLY A 863 6.28 -1.13 -7.39
N PHE A 864 6.45 -1.03 -8.71
CA PHE A 864 5.89 -2.02 -9.65
C PHE A 864 6.47 -3.43 -9.44
N PRO A 865 7.80 -3.61 -9.29
CA PRO A 865 8.36 -4.93 -8.92
C PRO A 865 7.90 -5.43 -7.55
N ILE A 866 7.77 -4.54 -6.55
CA ILE A 866 7.30 -4.92 -5.21
C ILE A 866 5.85 -5.40 -5.28
N MET A 867 4.98 -4.70 -6.01
CA MET A 867 3.60 -5.09 -6.24
C MET A 867 3.50 -6.46 -6.91
N LEU A 868 4.26 -6.73 -7.98
CA LEU A 868 4.21 -8.04 -8.65
C LEU A 868 4.62 -9.18 -7.69
N VAL A 869 5.67 -8.96 -6.90
CA VAL A 869 6.14 -9.96 -5.93
C VAL A 869 5.13 -10.14 -4.79
N SER A 870 4.55 -9.07 -4.25
CA SER A 870 3.56 -9.17 -3.17
C SER A 870 2.29 -9.86 -3.65
N VAL A 871 1.75 -9.50 -4.81
CA VAL A 871 0.57 -10.13 -5.42
C VAL A 871 0.83 -11.61 -5.70
N PHE A 872 2.00 -11.96 -6.21
CA PHE A 872 2.37 -13.36 -6.45
C PHE A 872 2.44 -14.18 -5.16
N VAL A 873 3.07 -13.63 -4.12
CA VAL A 873 3.16 -14.30 -2.81
C VAL A 873 1.78 -14.43 -2.16
N THR A 874 0.94 -13.41 -2.25
CA THR A 874 -0.44 -13.45 -1.78
C THR A 874 -1.29 -14.46 -2.56
N THR A 875 -1.06 -14.61 -3.87
CA THR A 875 -1.69 -15.65 -4.69
C THR A 875 -1.37 -17.04 -4.11
N GLY A 876 -0.10 -17.30 -3.80
CA GLY A 876 0.33 -18.55 -3.18
C GLY A 876 -0.30 -18.78 -1.80
N TYR A 877 -0.37 -17.73 -0.97
CA TYR A 877 -1.03 -17.77 0.33
C TYR A 877 -2.52 -18.13 0.21
N LEU A 878 -3.28 -17.41 -0.62
CA LEU A 878 -4.72 -17.62 -0.77
C LEU A 878 -5.06 -19.01 -1.33
N ILE A 879 -4.29 -19.49 -2.31
CA ILE A 879 -4.47 -20.84 -2.84
C ILE A 879 -4.16 -21.89 -1.75
N MET A 880 -3.06 -21.72 -1.02
CA MET A 880 -2.70 -22.67 0.04
C MET A 880 -3.76 -22.68 1.15
N ALA A 881 -4.16 -21.52 1.65
CA ALA A 881 -5.14 -21.39 2.73
C ALA A 881 -6.53 -21.88 2.33
N HIS A 882 -7.07 -21.41 1.21
CA HIS A 882 -8.48 -21.60 0.88
C HIS A 882 -8.75 -22.76 -0.08
N VAL A 883 -7.80 -23.12 -0.94
CA VAL A 883 -7.98 -24.24 -1.89
C VAL A 883 -7.40 -25.54 -1.31
N VAL A 884 -6.21 -25.49 -0.71
CA VAL A 884 -5.56 -26.71 -0.17
C VAL A 884 -6.05 -27.03 1.24
N PHE A 885 -6.06 -26.05 2.15
CA PHE A 885 -6.47 -26.26 3.54
C PHE A 885 -7.98 -26.03 3.77
N ALA A 886 -8.73 -25.56 2.76
CA ALA A 886 -10.15 -25.22 2.85
C ALA A 886 -10.48 -24.34 4.08
N TRP A 887 -9.56 -23.43 4.42
CA TRP A 887 -9.71 -22.53 5.56
C TRP A 887 -10.56 -21.33 5.16
N HIS A 888 -11.87 -21.51 5.03
CA HIS A 888 -12.82 -20.47 4.62
C HIS A 888 -14.11 -20.48 5.44
#